data_AF-A0A132HRL0-F1
#
_entry.id   AF-A0A132HRL0-F1
#
_cell.length_a   1.000
_cell.length_b   1.000
_cell.length_c   1.000
_cell.angle_alpha   90.00
_cell.angle_beta   90.00
_cell.angle_gamma   90.00
#
_symmetry.space_group_name_H-M   'P 1'
#
loop_
_entity.id
_entity.type
_entity.pdbx_description
1 polymer ?
#
loop_
_entity_poly.entity_id
_entity_poly.type
_entity_poly.pdbx_seq_one_letter_code
_entity_poly.pdbx_strand_id
1 'polypeptide(L)'
;MFEIIHKETFAAETYLMDVYAPRIAHSALPGQFLIVKMEENSERIPLTISDYHRVRGTVTIVFKAIGESTKKMAQYKEGDRFADIVGPLGKPSEFATMTAEELRKRSFVFIGGGVGIAPIYPQVKWLNDHGATADCIIGARTKDLLIFEKELAEVSNLYVTSDDGSTGRKGLVTDVLRQLVASGKQYDEAVAIGPMIMMKFATKTCEELGIRCTVSLNSIMVDGTGMCGACRVSIGGKTKFTCIDGPEFLGKDVDFDEAMKRQAMYNNVVTRKQLQAEEKAEGHKCHIGGISEESFDKKKRVPVPEQKPEIRAHNFDEVCLGYSADMAIMEAQRCLHCKNPQCVEHCPVNVDIPDFIARVAQGDFEGAAGVISCDSALPAVCGRVCPQETQCEGACVMGKKFEPIAIGKLERFVGDYAIEHDLHFSSQSIPNGHKVAIIGSGPSGLTCAKDLLSMGYDVTIFEALHELGGVLMYGIPSFRLPKDTVVKKEVESVRKLGAKFEKDVVVGRTITIDELMKREGFEAVFVGSGAGFPMMMNVPGENLCGVVSANEFLTRNNLLFAYKEGYQTPNYVGKKVAVVGGGNVAMDAARTALRLGAEVHIVYRRSEAELPARVEEVHHAKEEGVIFDLLTAPVEVLGDENGWVKGFKCVKCELGEPDASGRRSPVPIKDSEFVLDVDMIIMALGTSPNPLIGSTTRNLDLNKKGCIVADEVGTTSRPGIFAGGDAVSGAATVILAMGAGKKSAKAIDEYIKSLH
;
A
#
# COMPACT_ATOMS: atom_id res chain seq x y z
N MET A 1 10.34 6.29 -17.80
CA MET A 1 10.14 4.94 -18.38
C MET A 1 11.43 4.16 -18.24
N PHE A 2 11.33 2.88 -17.89
CA PHE A 2 12.45 2.03 -17.50
C PHE A 2 12.82 1.10 -18.67
N GLU A 3 13.77 1.54 -19.49
CA GLU A 3 14.18 0.86 -20.73
C GLU A 3 15.21 -0.24 -20.45
N ILE A 4 15.06 -1.39 -21.10
CA ILE A 4 16.03 -2.48 -21.08
C ILE A 4 17.17 -2.11 -22.01
N ILE A 5 18.34 -1.82 -21.44
CA ILE A 5 19.54 -1.40 -22.16
C ILE A 5 20.34 -2.59 -22.66
N HIS A 6 20.33 -3.69 -21.91
CA HIS A 6 21.02 -4.92 -22.26
C HIS A 6 20.21 -6.12 -21.78
N LYS A 7 20.22 -7.20 -22.57
CA LYS A 7 19.63 -8.49 -22.19
C LYS A 7 20.47 -9.65 -22.69
N GLU A 8 20.71 -10.61 -21.81
CA GLU A 8 21.33 -11.89 -22.18
C GLU A 8 20.64 -13.10 -21.53
N THR A 9 20.83 -14.26 -22.16
CA THR A 9 20.50 -15.55 -21.55
C THR A 9 21.72 -15.98 -20.74
N PHE A 10 21.62 -15.86 -19.42
CA PHE A 10 22.76 -15.98 -18.52
C PHE A 10 23.05 -17.42 -18.12
N ALA A 11 22.00 -18.22 -17.93
CA ALA A 11 22.05 -19.66 -17.68
C ALA A 11 20.74 -20.32 -18.15
N ALA A 12 20.58 -21.64 -17.97
CA ALA A 12 19.37 -22.34 -18.40
C ALA A 12 18.10 -21.71 -17.76
N GLU A 13 17.21 -21.20 -18.62
CA GLU A 13 15.97 -20.47 -18.26
C GLU A 13 16.19 -19.23 -17.38
N THR A 14 17.43 -18.73 -17.28
CA THR A 14 17.81 -17.61 -16.42
C THR A 14 18.32 -16.45 -17.28
N TYR A 15 17.78 -15.27 -17.04
CA TYR A 15 18.03 -14.08 -17.85
C TYR A 15 18.60 -12.97 -16.98
N LEU A 16 19.50 -12.20 -17.58
CA LEU A 16 20.05 -10.97 -17.02
C LEU A 16 19.56 -9.80 -17.86
N MET A 17 19.12 -8.72 -17.21
CA MET A 17 18.75 -7.48 -17.87
C MET A 17 19.35 -6.28 -17.15
N ASP A 18 19.97 -5.37 -17.91
CA ASP A 18 20.30 -4.03 -17.42
C ASP A 18 19.16 -3.09 -17.77
N VAL A 19 18.63 -2.41 -16.76
CA VAL A 19 17.49 -1.51 -16.92
C VAL A 19 17.89 -0.10 -16.54
N TYR A 20 17.56 0.88 -17.39
CA TYR A 20 17.77 2.29 -17.10
C TYR A 20 16.81 2.76 -16.00
N ALA A 21 17.37 3.04 -14.82
CA ALA A 21 16.67 3.46 -13.62
C ALA A 21 17.59 4.36 -12.76
N PRO A 22 17.83 5.62 -13.17
CA PRO A 22 18.92 6.44 -12.63
C PRO A 22 18.77 6.75 -11.13
N ARG A 23 17.56 7.03 -10.65
CA ARG A 23 17.30 7.27 -9.22
C ARG A 23 17.61 6.01 -8.38
N ILE A 24 17.25 4.83 -8.91
CA ILE A 24 17.51 3.54 -8.26
C ILE A 24 19.01 3.25 -8.26
N ALA A 25 19.66 3.34 -9.41
CA ALA A 25 21.11 3.11 -9.55
C ALA A 25 21.93 4.04 -8.64
N HIS A 26 21.46 5.27 -8.43
CA HIS A 26 22.10 6.24 -7.54
C HIS A 26 21.91 5.94 -6.05
N SER A 27 20.80 5.31 -5.64
CA SER A 27 20.54 5.03 -4.23
C SER A 27 20.84 3.58 -3.83
N ALA A 28 21.01 2.68 -4.80
CA ALA A 28 21.22 1.25 -4.59
C ALA A 28 22.48 0.95 -3.77
N LEU A 29 22.32 0.03 -2.83
CA LEU A 29 23.36 -0.57 -2.01
C LEU A 29 23.17 -2.10 -2.02
N PRO A 30 24.21 -2.86 -1.66
CA PRO A 30 24.12 -4.32 -1.59
C PRO A 30 23.05 -4.77 -0.57
N GLY A 31 22.44 -5.92 -0.84
CA GLY A 31 21.36 -6.49 0.00
C GLY A 31 19.96 -5.95 -0.32
N GLN A 32 19.84 -5.00 -1.24
CA GLN A 32 18.55 -4.42 -1.62
C GLN A 32 17.94 -5.07 -2.87
N PHE A 33 16.64 -4.85 -3.04
CA PHE A 33 15.86 -5.36 -4.15
C PHE A 33 15.02 -4.25 -4.79
N LEU A 34 14.32 -4.57 -5.88
CA LEU A 34 13.36 -3.69 -6.53
C LEU A 34 12.11 -4.49 -6.91
N ILE A 35 11.05 -3.81 -7.32
CA ILE A 35 9.86 -4.45 -7.89
C ILE A 35 9.69 -3.99 -9.32
N VAL A 36 9.44 -4.94 -10.22
CA VAL A 36 9.15 -4.69 -11.64
C VAL A 36 7.68 -4.98 -11.93
N LYS A 37 7.07 -4.13 -12.75
CA LYS A 37 5.76 -4.37 -13.38
C LYS A 37 5.90 -4.23 -14.89
N MET A 38 5.58 -5.31 -15.60
CA MET A 38 5.77 -5.41 -17.06
C MET A 38 4.83 -4.51 -17.85
N GLU A 39 3.52 -4.70 -17.66
CA GLU A 39 2.43 -3.97 -18.30
C GLU A 39 1.41 -3.53 -17.25
N GLU A 40 0.44 -2.69 -17.61
CA GLU A 40 -0.56 -2.14 -16.68
C GLU A 40 -1.32 -3.21 -15.88
N ASN A 41 -1.67 -4.34 -16.51
CA ASN A 41 -2.40 -5.46 -15.91
C ASN A 41 -1.50 -6.56 -15.33
N SER A 42 -0.18 -6.40 -15.43
CA SER A 42 0.78 -7.38 -14.92
C SER A 42 0.87 -7.33 -13.40
N GLU A 43 1.23 -8.46 -12.81
CA GLU A 43 1.58 -8.50 -11.40
C GLU A 43 2.89 -7.76 -11.13
N ARG A 44 3.16 -7.52 -9.85
CA ARG A 44 4.37 -6.86 -9.37
C ARG A 44 5.36 -7.92 -8.89
N ILE A 45 6.52 -8.01 -9.53
CA ILE A 45 7.51 -9.06 -9.28
C ILE A 45 8.70 -8.47 -8.50
N PRO A 46 8.96 -8.91 -7.26
CA PRO A 46 10.17 -8.52 -6.55
C PRO A 46 11.40 -9.23 -7.15
N LEU A 47 12.43 -8.46 -7.47
CA LEU A 47 13.70 -8.93 -8.02
C LEU A 47 14.85 -8.25 -7.29
N THR A 48 15.90 -9.01 -7.02
CA THR A 48 17.13 -8.49 -6.42
C THR A 48 17.85 -7.54 -7.37
N ILE A 49 18.42 -6.46 -6.83
CA ILE A 49 19.39 -5.63 -7.55
C ILE A 49 20.71 -6.39 -7.57
N SER A 50 21.02 -7.00 -8.72
CA SER A 50 22.18 -7.91 -8.88
C SER A 50 23.47 -7.16 -9.24
N ASP A 51 23.35 -5.95 -9.77
CA ASP A 51 24.44 -4.97 -9.90
C ASP A 51 23.82 -3.58 -10.16
N TYR A 52 24.63 -2.53 -10.12
CA TYR A 52 24.20 -1.18 -10.46
C TYR A 52 25.36 -0.32 -10.95
N HIS A 53 25.07 0.61 -11.86
CA HIS A 53 26.05 1.55 -12.38
C HIS A 53 25.53 2.98 -12.30
N ARG A 54 26.07 3.74 -11.33
CA ARG A 54 25.62 5.10 -10.97
C ARG A 54 25.70 6.10 -12.14
N VAL A 55 26.79 6.08 -12.91
CA VAL A 55 26.99 7.02 -14.04
C VAL A 55 26.08 6.70 -15.24
N ARG A 56 26.01 5.42 -15.65
CA ARG A 56 25.09 4.96 -16.71
C ARG A 56 23.62 5.03 -16.28
N GLY A 57 23.34 5.07 -14.98
CA GLY A 57 22.00 5.08 -14.42
C GLY A 57 21.29 3.73 -14.57
N THR A 58 22.02 2.62 -14.63
CA THR A 58 21.45 1.29 -14.83
C THR A 58 21.47 0.43 -13.57
N VAL A 59 20.47 -0.44 -13.44
CA VAL A 59 20.42 -1.51 -12.45
C VAL A 59 20.28 -2.85 -13.16
N THR A 60 20.98 -3.86 -12.66
CA THR A 60 20.95 -5.21 -13.24
C THR A 60 19.99 -6.08 -12.44
N ILE A 61 19.10 -6.77 -13.14
CA ILE A 61 18.18 -7.75 -12.57
C ILE A 61 18.46 -9.13 -13.16
N VAL A 62 18.36 -10.15 -12.31
CA VAL A 62 18.49 -11.56 -12.73
C VAL A 62 17.26 -12.32 -12.27
N PHE A 63 16.67 -13.09 -13.18
CA PHE A 63 15.47 -13.86 -12.89
C PHE A 63 15.42 -15.17 -13.66
N LYS A 64 14.66 -16.13 -13.13
CA LYS A 64 14.41 -17.41 -13.79
C LYS A 64 12.97 -17.50 -14.29
N ALA A 65 12.78 -17.96 -15.52
CA ALA A 65 11.48 -18.06 -16.19
C ALA A 65 10.65 -19.28 -15.72
N ILE A 66 10.15 -19.24 -14.49
CA ILE A 66 9.36 -20.32 -13.87
C ILE A 66 7.84 -20.07 -14.03
N GLY A 67 7.37 -18.94 -13.50
CA GLY A 67 5.97 -18.54 -13.51
C GLY A 67 5.56 -17.85 -14.81
N GLU A 68 4.24 -17.71 -15.02
CA GLU A 68 3.65 -17.08 -16.22
C GLU A 68 4.28 -15.70 -16.50
N SER A 69 4.33 -14.84 -15.48
CA SER A 69 4.83 -13.48 -15.64
C SER A 69 6.34 -13.44 -15.90
N THR A 70 7.14 -14.29 -15.25
CA THR A 70 8.59 -14.39 -15.55
C THR A 70 8.87 -14.99 -16.93
N LYS A 71 8.01 -15.88 -17.43
CA LYS A 71 8.11 -16.41 -18.81
C LYS A 71 7.76 -15.36 -19.85
N LYS A 72 6.78 -14.50 -19.56
CA LYS A 72 6.45 -13.33 -20.39
C LYS A 72 7.60 -12.31 -20.38
N MET A 73 8.15 -12.01 -19.21
CA MET A 73 9.32 -11.13 -19.08
C MET A 73 10.52 -11.63 -19.88
N ALA A 74 10.75 -12.95 -19.92
CA ALA A 74 11.80 -13.56 -20.74
C ALA A 74 11.64 -13.31 -22.25
N GLN A 75 10.48 -12.84 -22.73
CA GLN A 75 10.25 -12.51 -24.14
C GLN A 75 10.64 -11.06 -24.50
N TYR A 76 10.81 -10.18 -23.51
CA TYR A 76 11.21 -8.79 -23.72
C TYR A 76 12.59 -8.70 -24.39
N LYS A 77 12.85 -7.67 -25.18
CA LYS A 77 14.09 -7.43 -25.91
C LYS A 77 14.75 -6.14 -25.44
N GLU A 78 16.00 -5.94 -25.83
CA GLU A 78 16.64 -4.63 -25.68
C GLU A 78 15.81 -3.55 -26.39
N GLY A 79 15.65 -2.41 -25.74
CA GLY A 79 14.77 -1.32 -26.15
C GLY A 79 13.32 -1.43 -25.64
N ASP A 80 12.87 -2.61 -25.19
CA ASP A 80 11.56 -2.74 -24.53
C ASP A 80 11.59 -2.04 -23.16
N ARG A 81 10.39 -1.71 -22.66
CA ARG A 81 10.22 -0.92 -21.44
C ARG A 81 9.30 -1.61 -20.45
N PHE A 82 9.68 -1.56 -19.18
CA PHE A 82 8.77 -1.89 -18.10
C PHE A 82 7.80 -0.73 -17.85
N ALA A 83 6.55 -1.06 -17.58
CA ALA A 83 5.53 -0.08 -17.19
C ALA A 83 5.98 0.69 -15.95
N ASP A 84 6.43 -0.02 -14.91
CA ASP A 84 6.84 0.58 -13.64
C ASP A 84 7.98 -0.22 -12.98
N ILE A 85 8.93 0.48 -12.34
CA ILE A 85 9.96 -0.11 -11.48
C ILE A 85 10.13 0.78 -10.25
N VAL A 86 10.03 0.17 -9.07
CA VAL A 86 10.24 0.87 -7.79
C VAL A 86 11.41 0.25 -7.02
N GLY A 87 12.29 1.11 -6.49
CA GLY A 87 13.41 0.70 -5.66
C GLY A 87 14.44 1.82 -5.41
N PRO A 88 15.57 1.50 -4.76
CA PRO A 88 15.84 0.25 -4.08
C PRO A 88 14.93 0.09 -2.85
N LEU A 89 14.58 -1.14 -2.52
CA LEU A 89 13.70 -1.52 -1.42
C LEU A 89 14.45 -2.39 -0.41
N GLY A 90 13.94 -2.45 0.81
CA GLY A 90 14.63 -3.07 1.93
C GLY A 90 15.80 -2.23 2.45
N LYS A 91 16.43 -2.73 3.50
CA LYS A 91 17.66 -2.24 4.07
C LYS A 91 18.85 -2.79 3.29
N PRO A 92 19.93 -2.00 3.18
CA PRO A 92 21.20 -2.54 2.73
C PRO A 92 21.74 -3.56 3.73
N SER A 93 22.66 -4.40 3.28
CA SER A 93 23.38 -5.33 4.14
C SER A 93 24.07 -4.61 5.30
N GLU A 94 24.10 -5.22 6.49
CA GLU A 94 24.61 -4.59 7.72
C GLU A 94 26.03 -4.03 7.55
N PHE A 95 26.89 -4.74 6.81
CA PHE A 95 28.27 -4.35 6.55
C PHE A 95 28.40 -3.08 5.68
N ALA A 96 27.37 -2.67 4.94
CA ALA A 96 27.40 -1.43 4.15
C ALA A 96 27.49 -0.16 5.02
N THR A 97 27.24 -0.28 6.32
CA THR A 97 27.36 0.81 7.30
C THR A 97 28.67 0.77 8.10
N MET A 98 29.50 -0.26 7.91
CA MET A 98 30.77 -0.43 8.61
C MET A 98 31.88 0.42 7.97
N THR A 99 32.85 0.80 8.79
CA THR A 99 34.08 1.44 8.34
C THR A 99 35.00 0.44 7.65
N ALA A 100 35.89 0.94 6.78
CA ALA A 100 36.88 0.09 6.10
C ALA A 100 37.79 -0.68 7.09
N GLU A 101 38.06 -0.12 8.27
CA GLU A 101 38.84 -0.79 9.31
C GLU A 101 38.08 -1.98 9.93
N GLU A 102 36.79 -1.80 10.21
CA GLU A 102 35.94 -2.88 10.74
C GLU A 102 35.78 -4.02 9.74
N LEU A 103 35.61 -3.69 8.45
CA LEU A 103 35.48 -4.68 7.38
C LEU A 103 36.73 -5.55 7.25
N ARG A 104 37.93 -4.96 7.32
CA ARG A 104 39.21 -5.70 7.23
C ARG A 104 39.47 -6.62 8.42
N LYS A 105 38.83 -6.38 9.56
CA LYS A 105 38.96 -7.21 10.76
C LYS A 105 37.97 -8.39 10.78
N ARG A 106 37.03 -8.44 9.82
CA ARG A 106 36.03 -9.50 9.73
C ARG A 106 36.31 -10.43 8.57
N SER A 107 36.11 -11.72 8.79
CA SER A 107 36.19 -12.77 7.77
C SER A 107 34.78 -13.17 7.33
N PHE A 108 34.48 -13.01 6.04
CA PHE A 108 33.16 -13.27 5.48
C PHE A 108 33.14 -14.54 4.63
N VAL A 109 32.05 -15.30 4.72
CA VAL A 109 31.73 -16.40 3.79
C VAL A 109 30.33 -16.24 3.21
N PHE A 110 30.23 -16.28 1.88
CA PHE A 110 28.95 -16.22 1.18
C PHE A 110 28.55 -17.61 0.69
N ILE A 111 27.28 -17.97 0.83
CA ILE A 111 26.76 -19.30 0.52
C ILE A 111 25.56 -19.15 -0.42
N GLY A 112 25.77 -19.41 -1.71
CA GLY A 112 24.81 -19.19 -2.78
C GLY A 112 24.21 -20.47 -3.36
N GLY A 113 22.91 -20.44 -3.65
CA GLY A 113 22.21 -21.53 -4.33
C GLY A 113 21.33 -21.06 -5.48
N GLY A 114 21.60 -21.57 -6.70
CA GLY A 114 20.82 -21.24 -7.90
C GLY A 114 20.73 -19.74 -8.15
N VAL A 115 19.52 -19.20 -8.37
CA VAL A 115 19.32 -17.74 -8.54
C VAL A 115 19.67 -16.91 -7.30
N GLY A 116 19.80 -17.53 -6.12
CA GLY A 116 20.28 -16.87 -4.91
C GLY A 116 21.75 -16.45 -4.99
N ILE A 117 22.48 -16.85 -6.02
CA ILE A 117 23.84 -16.35 -6.29
C ILE A 117 23.80 -14.90 -6.79
N ALA A 118 22.72 -14.47 -7.47
CA ALA A 118 22.58 -13.11 -8.00
C ALA A 118 22.64 -11.99 -6.92
N PRO A 119 22.00 -12.12 -5.74
CA PRO A 119 22.20 -11.17 -4.63
C PRO A 119 23.57 -11.23 -3.94
N ILE A 120 24.34 -12.30 -4.13
CA ILE A 120 25.66 -12.44 -3.50
C ILE A 120 26.70 -11.61 -4.24
N TYR A 121 26.68 -11.64 -5.58
CA TYR A 121 27.63 -10.89 -6.40
C TYR A 121 27.78 -9.40 -6.00
N PRO A 122 26.71 -8.59 -5.89
CA PRO A 122 26.86 -7.17 -5.56
C PRO A 122 27.39 -6.95 -4.13
N GLN A 123 27.15 -7.88 -3.20
CA GLN A 123 27.67 -7.83 -1.85
C GLN A 123 29.17 -8.09 -1.80
N VAL A 124 29.62 -9.16 -2.46
CA VAL A 124 31.02 -9.55 -2.52
C VAL A 124 31.84 -8.53 -3.30
N LYS A 125 31.33 -8.04 -4.44
CA LYS A 125 31.93 -6.96 -5.22
C LYS A 125 32.12 -5.70 -4.36
N TRP A 126 31.09 -5.31 -3.62
CA TRP A 126 31.17 -4.15 -2.73
C TRP A 126 32.22 -4.32 -1.63
N LEU A 127 32.31 -5.50 -1.00
CA LEU A 127 33.35 -5.79 0.00
C LEU A 127 34.75 -5.68 -0.60
N ASN A 128 34.96 -6.25 -1.80
CA ASN A 128 36.24 -6.17 -2.51
C ASN A 128 36.62 -4.71 -2.83
N ASP A 129 35.67 -3.91 -3.36
CA ASP A 129 35.88 -2.49 -3.65
C ASP A 129 36.22 -1.65 -2.39
N HIS A 130 35.83 -2.14 -1.20
CA HIS A 130 36.13 -1.53 0.09
C HIS A 130 37.31 -2.20 0.82
N GLY A 131 38.06 -3.07 0.13
CA GLY A 131 39.30 -3.66 0.60
C GLY A 131 39.13 -4.78 1.62
N ALA A 132 37.99 -5.47 1.62
CA ALA A 132 37.75 -6.70 2.37
C ALA A 132 37.74 -7.92 1.43
N THR A 133 38.23 -9.05 1.91
CA THR A 133 38.21 -10.32 1.18
C THR A 133 37.10 -11.21 1.72
N ALA A 134 36.47 -11.97 0.83
CA ALA A 134 35.44 -12.94 1.19
C ALA A 134 35.69 -14.27 0.50
N ASP A 135 35.28 -15.36 1.15
CA ASP A 135 35.14 -16.65 0.51
C ASP A 135 33.70 -16.79 -0.02
N CYS A 136 33.54 -17.36 -1.21
CA CYS A 136 32.22 -17.57 -1.80
C CYS A 136 32.03 -19.04 -2.15
N ILE A 137 30.97 -19.66 -1.65
CA ILE A 137 30.56 -21.03 -1.92
C ILE A 137 29.30 -20.97 -2.76
N ILE A 138 29.35 -21.37 -4.02
CA ILE A 138 28.17 -21.40 -4.89
C ILE A 138 27.80 -22.83 -5.29
N GLY A 139 26.50 -23.11 -5.27
CA GLY A 139 25.92 -24.41 -5.58
C GLY A 139 24.77 -24.34 -6.58
N ALA A 140 24.66 -25.35 -7.43
CA ALA A 140 23.48 -25.58 -8.25
C ALA A 140 23.23 -27.09 -8.47
N ARG A 141 22.02 -27.45 -8.92
CA ARG A 141 21.69 -28.85 -9.23
C ARG A 141 22.58 -29.43 -10.34
N THR A 142 22.84 -28.63 -11.37
CA THR A 142 23.64 -28.96 -12.54
C THR A 142 24.47 -27.75 -12.96
N LYS A 143 25.54 -27.96 -13.73
CA LYS A 143 26.44 -26.92 -14.24
C LYS A 143 25.69 -25.80 -14.99
N ASP A 144 24.70 -26.15 -15.81
CA ASP A 144 23.98 -25.20 -16.67
C ASP A 144 23.07 -24.23 -15.91
N LEU A 145 22.92 -24.42 -14.59
CA LEU A 145 22.14 -23.56 -13.70
C LEU A 145 23.01 -22.61 -12.86
N LEU A 146 24.35 -22.73 -12.93
CA LEU A 146 25.25 -21.80 -12.25
C LEU A 146 25.28 -20.45 -12.96
N ILE A 147 25.42 -19.40 -12.15
CA ILE A 147 25.47 -18.01 -12.59
C ILE A 147 26.61 -17.30 -11.84
N PHE A 148 27.16 -16.22 -12.41
CA PHE A 148 28.21 -15.37 -11.81
C PHE A 148 29.53 -16.09 -11.43
N GLU A 149 29.85 -17.26 -12.02
CA GLU A 149 31.08 -17.99 -11.66
C GLU A 149 32.36 -17.18 -11.94
N LYS A 150 32.44 -16.53 -13.11
CA LYS A 150 33.62 -15.75 -13.49
C LYS A 150 33.73 -14.48 -12.65
N GLU A 151 32.63 -13.77 -12.55
CA GLU A 151 32.51 -12.49 -11.87
C GLU A 151 32.82 -12.64 -10.37
N LEU A 152 32.35 -13.72 -9.72
CA LEU A 152 32.68 -14.00 -8.33
C LEU A 152 34.14 -14.45 -8.13
N ALA A 153 34.73 -15.19 -9.07
CA ALA A 153 36.13 -15.58 -9.00
C ALA A 153 37.09 -14.38 -9.09
N GLU A 154 36.67 -13.29 -9.74
CA GLU A 154 37.45 -12.05 -9.83
C GLU A 154 37.45 -11.24 -8.52
N VAL A 155 36.40 -11.39 -7.69
CA VAL A 155 36.21 -10.58 -6.47
C VAL A 155 36.25 -11.36 -5.16
N SER A 156 36.43 -12.69 -5.21
CA SER A 156 36.45 -13.57 -4.03
C SER A 156 37.26 -14.84 -4.23
N ASN A 157 37.53 -15.56 -3.14
CA ASN A 157 37.98 -16.93 -3.23
C ASN A 157 36.76 -17.85 -3.49
N LEU A 158 36.57 -18.24 -4.74
CA LEU A 158 35.39 -19.00 -5.15
C LEU A 158 35.55 -20.51 -4.98
N TYR A 159 34.49 -21.13 -4.44
CA TYR A 159 34.33 -22.57 -4.29
C TYR A 159 33.01 -23.01 -4.95
N VAL A 160 33.10 -23.86 -5.96
CA VAL A 160 31.95 -24.30 -6.75
C VAL A 160 31.58 -25.74 -6.42
N THR A 161 30.29 -26.01 -6.27
CA THR A 161 29.75 -27.36 -6.07
C THR A 161 28.50 -27.59 -6.92
N SER A 162 28.25 -28.84 -7.31
CA SER A 162 26.96 -29.23 -7.88
C SER A 162 26.44 -30.54 -7.29
N ASP A 163 25.11 -30.66 -7.20
CA ASP A 163 24.46 -31.83 -6.60
C ASP A 163 24.80 -33.11 -7.38
N ASP A 164 24.85 -33.00 -8.72
CA ASP A 164 25.12 -34.10 -9.65
C ASP A 164 26.62 -34.36 -9.92
N GLY A 165 27.50 -33.45 -9.51
CA GLY A 165 28.94 -33.48 -9.82
C GLY A 165 29.32 -33.07 -11.24
N SER A 166 28.42 -32.46 -12.01
CA SER A 166 28.68 -31.92 -13.36
C SER A 166 29.69 -30.77 -13.38
N THR A 167 29.95 -30.11 -12.25
CA THR A 167 31.00 -29.09 -12.12
C THR A 167 31.48 -28.95 -10.68
N GLY A 168 32.71 -28.47 -10.50
CA GLY A 168 33.32 -28.32 -9.18
C GLY A 168 33.33 -29.63 -8.38
N ARG A 169 32.90 -29.57 -7.12
CA ARG A 169 32.76 -30.75 -6.25
C ARG A 169 31.33 -31.29 -6.27
N LYS A 170 31.18 -32.61 -6.24
CA LYS A 170 29.88 -33.23 -5.97
C LYS A 170 29.53 -33.08 -4.48
N GLY A 171 28.39 -32.48 -4.16
CA GLY A 171 27.94 -32.31 -2.78
C GLY A 171 27.08 -31.08 -2.56
N LEU A 172 26.80 -30.78 -1.30
CA LEU A 172 26.04 -29.59 -0.90
C LEU A 172 26.99 -28.46 -0.50
N VAL A 173 26.52 -27.21 -0.62
CA VAL A 173 27.26 -26.02 -0.18
C VAL A 173 27.66 -26.07 1.30
N THR A 174 26.86 -26.74 2.13
CA THR A 174 27.14 -26.95 3.56
C THR A 174 28.34 -27.87 3.80
N ASP A 175 28.59 -28.84 2.91
CA ASP A 175 29.72 -29.76 3.03
C ASP A 175 31.03 -29.02 2.77
N VAL A 176 31.01 -28.11 1.79
CA VAL A 176 32.15 -27.24 1.47
C VAL A 176 32.47 -26.32 2.66
N LEU A 177 31.46 -25.71 3.30
CA LEU A 177 31.66 -24.87 4.47
C LEU A 177 32.35 -25.65 5.61
N ARG A 178 31.87 -26.86 5.91
CA ARG A 178 32.49 -27.73 6.94
C ARG A 178 33.94 -28.06 6.60
N GLN A 179 34.24 -28.34 5.34
CA GLN A 179 35.61 -28.63 4.90
C GLN A 179 36.53 -27.41 5.04
N LEU A 180 36.05 -26.20 4.72
CA LEU A 180 36.84 -24.98 4.87
C LEU A 180 37.16 -24.70 6.34
N VAL A 181 36.17 -24.83 7.23
CA VAL A 181 36.40 -24.67 8.68
C VAL A 181 37.33 -25.76 9.21
N ALA A 182 37.14 -27.02 8.79
CA ALA A 182 38.03 -28.13 9.16
C ALA A 182 39.48 -27.94 8.64
N SER A 183 39.66 -27.20 7.54
CA SER A 183 40.98 -26.85 7.01
C SER A 183 41.68 -25.71 7.77
N GLY A 184 41.03 -25.15 8.79
CA GLY A 184 41.56 -24.10 9.65
C GLY A 184 41.08 -22.68 9.31
N LYS A 185 40.17 -22.51 8.34
CA LYS A 185 39.54 -21.21 8.10
C LYS A 185 38.56 -20.85 9.22
N GLN A 186 38.51 -19.57 9.58
CA GLN A 186 37.57 -19.03 10.56
C GLN A 186 36.76 -17.90 9.91
N TYR A 187 35.48 -17.82 10.25
CA TYR A 187 34.57 -16.83 9.70
C TYR A 187 33.79 -16.16 10.83
N ASP A 188 33.71 -14.84 10.78
CA ASP A 188 32.91 -14.04 11.72
C ASP A 188 31.44 -13.97 11.28
N GLU A 189 31.22 -13.91 9.97
CA GLU A 189 29.90 -13.72 9.36
C GLU A 189 29.75 -14.60 8.12
N ALA A 190 28.64 -15.34 8.06
CA ALA A 190 28.17 -16.05 6.89
C ALA A 190 26.92 -15.37 6.33
N VAL A 191 26.84 -15.21 5.01
CA VAL A 191 25.63 -14.74 4.32
C VAL A 191 25.14 -15.84 3.39
N ALA A 192 23.99 -16.43 3.69
CA ALA A 192 23.41 -17.52 2.91
C ALA A 192 22.19 -17.07 2.12
N ILE A 193 22.20 -17.25 0.79
CA ILE A 193 21.12 -16.79 -0.08
C ILE A 193 20.82 -17.84 -1.15
N GLY A 194 19.56 -18.26 -1.23
CA GLY A 194 19.11 -19.30 -2.16
C GLY A 194 17.73 -19.84 -1.79
N PRO A 195 17.40 -21.07 -2.20
CA PRO A 195 16.17 -21.72 -1.79
C PRO A 195 16.00 -21.71 -0.27
N MET A 196 14.77 -21.47 0.23
CA MET A 196 14.47 -21.42 1.67
C MET A 196 15.00 -22.63 2.43
N ILE A 197 14.87 -23.83 1.85
CA ILE A 197 15.37 -25.07 2.44
C ILE A 197 16.90 -25.09 2.56
N MET A 198 17.62 -24.55 1.55
CA MET A 198 19.07 -24.44 1.57
C MET A 198 19.50 -23.47 2.66
N MET A 199 18.86 -22.30 2.74
CA MET A 199 19.15 -21.30 3.77
C MET A 199 18.93 -21.88 5.18
N LYS A 200 17.84 -22.65 5.40
CA LYS A 200 17.58 -23.35 6.67
C LYS A 200 18.75 -24.27 7.09
N PHE A 201 19.25 -25.10 6.17
CA PHE A 201 20.36 -26.00 6.46
C PHE A 201 21.71 -25.30 6.54
N ALA A 202 21.92 -24.23 5.77
CA ALA A 202 23.11 -23.38 5.87
C ALA A 202 23.17 -22.70 7.24
N THR A 203 22.05 -22.15 7.72
CA THR A 203 21.94 -21.57 9.08
C THR A 203 22.27 -22.60 10.15
N LYS A 204 21.66 -23.78 10.12
CA LYS A 204 21.98 -24.87 11.08
C LYS A 204 23.45 -25.24 11.07
N THR A 205 24.05 -25.36 9.89
CA THR A 205 25.47 -25.67 9.76
C THR A 205 26.34 -24.55 10.34
N CYS A 206 25.97 -23.28 10.13
CA CYS A 206 26.68 -22.15 10.74
C CYS A 206 26.56 -22.16 12.27
N GLU A 207 25.39 -22.48 12.82
CA GLU A 207 25.20 -22.61 14.28
C GLU A 207 26.10 -23.71 14.89
N GLU A 208 26.16 -24.87 14.25
CA GLU A 208 27.05 -25.97 14.66
C GLU A 208 28.53 -25.57 14.63
N LEU A 209 28.91 -24.68 13.70
CA LEU A 209 30.27 -24.18 13.53
C LEU A 209 30.55 -22.90 14.33
N GLY A 210 29.56 -22.37 15.07
CA GLY A 210 29.69 -21.13 15.83
C GLY A 210 29.80 -19.85 14.98
N ILE A 211 29.31 -19.87 13.74
CA ILE A 211 29.37 -18.75 12.79
C ILE A 211 28.03 -18.00 12.79
N ARG A 212 28.06 -16.67 12.88
CA ARG A 212 26.86 -15.84 12.73
C ARG A 212 26.38 -15.93 11.28
N CYS A 213 25.11 -16.28 11.06
CA CYS A 213 24.55 -16.45 9.73
C CYS A 213 23.40 -15.49 9.46
N THR A 214 23.59 -14.63 8.47
CA THR A 214 22.57 -13.78 7.86
C THR A 214 21.98 -14.48 6.64
N VAL A 215 20.66 -14.41 6.47
CA VAL A 215 19.93 -14.96 5.32
C VAL A 215 19.10 -13.89 4.64
N SER A 216 18.96 -13.95 3.32
CA SER A 216 18.15 -13.01 2.54
C SER A 216 16.85 -13.66 2.10
N LEU A 217 15.73 -13.18 2.63
CA LEU A 217 14.40 -13.77 2.40
C LEU A 217 13.70 -13.15 1.19
N ASN A 218 13.15 -14.00 0.33
CA ASN A 218 12.26 -13.59 -0.77
C ASN A 218 10.80 -13.94 -0.43
N SER A 219 10.20 -13.17 0.49
CA SER A 219 8.78 -13.30 0.87
C SER A 219 7.84 -12.75 -0.20
N ILE A 220 6.54 -13.08 -0.14
CA ILE A 220 5.50 -12.50 -1.01
C ILE A 220 5.44 -10.98 -0.84
N MET A 221 5.46 -10.21 -1.92
CA MET A 221 5.37 -8.75 -1.89
C MET A 221 4.30 -8.26 -2.87
N VAL A 222 3.55 -7.22 -2.48
CA VAL A 222 2.51 -6.62 -3.33
C VAL A 222 2.88 -5.18 -3.67
N ASP A 223 3.17 -4.36 -2.66
CA ASP A 223 3.46 -2.93 -2.83
C ASP A 223 4.95 -2.61 -2.84
N GLY A 224 5.78 -3.40 -2.13
CA GLY A 224 7.21 -3.18 -1.93
C GLY A 224 7.57 -2.18 -0.82
N THR A 225 6.57 -1.53 -0.22
CA THR A 225 6.79 -0.46 0.77
C THR A 225 6.40 -0.87 2.19
N GLY A 226 5.89 -2.10 2.36
CA GLY A 226 5.42 -2.63 3.64
C GLY A 226 4.02 -2.17 4.05
N MET A 227 3.40 -1.23 3.33
CA MET A 227 2.04 -0.74 3.62
C MET A 227 0.97 -1.81 3.41
N CYS A 228 1.20 -2.77 2.50
CA CYS A 228 0.29 -3.90 2.35
C CYS A 228 0.42 -4.94 3.46
N GLY A 229 1.60 -5.09 4.08
CA GLY A 229 1.88 -6.15 5.06
C GLY A 229 1.92 -7.59 4.52
N ALA A 230 1.92 -7.80 3.19
CA ALA A 230 2.00 -9.13 2.59
C ALA A 230 3.34 -9.82 2.86
N CYS A 231 4.43 -9.03 2.90
CA CYS A 231 5.82 -9.46 3.08
C CYS A 231 6.21 -9.83 4.51
N ARG A 232 5.21 -10.02 5.37
CA ARG A 232 5.44 -10.31 6.77
C ARG A 232 6.02 -11.71 6.97
N VAL A 233 6.91 -11.83 7.94
CA VAL A 233 7.64 -13.04 8.33
C VAL A 233 7.82 -13.07 9.85
N SER A 234 7.85 -14.26 10.45
CA SER A 234 8.16 -14.44 11.86
C SER A 234 9.67 -14.47 12.10
N ILE A 235 10.18 -13.47 12.83
CA ILE A 235 11.59 -13.31 13.20
C ILE A 235 11.70 -13.15 14.71
N GLY A 236 12.33 -14.11 15.40
CA GLY A 236 12.54 -14.08 16.85
C GLY A 236 11.22 -14.03 17.63
N GLY A 237 10.19 -14.72 17.14
CA GLY A 237 8.84 -14.71 17.72
C GLY A 237 8.05 -13.41 17.49
N LYS A 238 8.51 -12.52 16.60
CA LYS A 238 7.83 -11.27 16.25
C LYS A 238 7.59 -11.17 14.76
N THR A 239 6.45 -10.60 14.39
CA THR A 239 6.16 -10.28 13.00
C THR A 239 7.03 -9.10 12.53
N LYS A 240 7.78 -9.32 11.45
CA LYS A 240 8.64 -8.34 10.75
C LYS A 240 8.27 -8.26 9.28
N PHE A 241 8.66 -7.17 8.61
CA PHE A 241 8.30 -6.92 7.21
C PHE A 241 9.54 -6.89 6.32
N THR A 242 9.69 -7.85 5.41
CA THR A 242 10.86 -7.94 4.51
C THR A 242 11.12 -6.64 3.73
N CYS A 243 10.06 -5.92 3.32
CA CYS A 243 10.19 -4.66 2.57
C CYS A 243 10.79 -3.49 3.37
N ILE A 244 10.68 -3.52 4.71
CA ILE A 244 11.07 -2.42 5.60
C ILE A 244 12.22 -2.82 6.53
N ASP A 245 12.09 -3.98 7.16
CA ASP A 245 13.06 -4.53 8.11
C ASP A 245 14.18 -5.33 7.44
N GLY A 246 13.87 -6.01 6.34
CA GLY A 246 14.76 -6.92 5.61
C GLY A 246 15.30 -6.33 4.30
N PRO A 247 15.68 -7.15 3.30
CA PRO A 247 15.37 -8.57 3.17
C PRO A 247 16.29 -9.50 3.97
N GLU A 248 17.37 -8.96 4.54
CA GLU A 248 18.35 -9.73 5.30
C GLU A 248 18.01 -9.80 6.79
N PHE A 249 18.03 -11.01 7.34
CA PHE A 249 17.75 -11.32 8.75
C PHE A 249 18.74 -12.34 9.30
N LEU A 250 18.89 -12.40 10.62
CA LEU A 250 19.64 -13.48 11.25
C LEU A 250 18.90 -14.80 11.09
N GLY A 251 19.54 -15.78 10.45
CA GLY A 251 18.92 -17.06 10.11
C GLY A 251 18.36 -17.80 11.32
N LYS A 252 19.06 -17.75 12.47
CA LYS A 252 18.62 -18.39 13.72
C LYS A 252 17.27 -17.88 14.24
N ASP A 253 16.90 -16.65 13.87
CA ASP A 253 15.67 -16.01 14.31
C ASP A 253 14.52 -16.28 13.33
N VAL A 254 14.78 -16.84 12.14
CA VAL A 254 13.76 -17.06 11.10
C VAL A 254 12.96 -18.34 11.35
N ASP A 255 11.63 -18.23 11.35
CA ASP A 255 10.76 -19.40 11.20
C ASP A 255 10.69 -19.84 9.73
N PHE A 256 11.64 -20.68 9.31
CA PHE A 256 11.71 -21.17 7.93
C PHE A 256 10.49 -22.00 7.53
N ASP A 257 9.88 -22.74 8.45
CA ASP A 257 8.78 -23.64 8.13
C ASP A 257 7.49 -22.88 7.88
N GLU A 258 7.19 -21.87 8.70
CA GLU A 258 6.10 -20.92 8.46
C GLU A 258 6.31 -20.15 7.15
N ALA A 259 7.52 -19.62 6.94
CA ALA A 259 7.83 -18.82 5.76
C ALA A 259 7.70 -19.61 4.45
N MET A 260 8.12 -20.89 4.42
CA MET A 260 7.95 -21.77 3.26
C MET A 260 6.48 -22.08 2.97
N LYS A 261 5.67 -22.38 3.99
CA LYS A 261 4.21 -22.60 3.83
C LYS A 261 3.53 -21.37 3.26
N ARG A 262 3.86 -20.19 3.79
CA ARG A 262 3.32 -18.91 3.33
C ARG A 262 3.73 -18.59 1.90
N GLN A 263 4.98 -18.84 1.51
CA GLN A 263 5.46 -18.63 0.13
C GLN A 263 4.69 -19.47 -0.89
N ALA A 264 4.21 -20.65 -0.49
CA ALA A 264 3.41 -21.53 -1.33
C ALA A 264 1.92 -21.19 -1.40
N MET A 265 1.43 -20.18 -0.65
CA MET A 265 0.01 -19.84 -0.50
C MET A 265 -0.71 -19.65 -1.86
N TYR A 266 -0.05 -19.03 -2.83
CA TYR A 266 -0.65 -18.70 -4.14
C TYR A 266 -0.34 -19.71 -5.26
N ASN A 267 0.45 -20.74 -5.00
CA ASN A 267 0.85 -21.71 -6.03
C ASN A 267 -0.36 -22.47 -6.62
N ASN A 268 -1.40 -22.69 -5.80
CA ASN A 268 -2.62 -23.41 -6.17
C ASN A 268 -3.81 -22.49 -6.50
N VAL A 269 -3.61 -21.17 -6.57
CA VAL A 269 -4.71 -20.22 -6.88
C VAL A 269 -5.04 -20.21 -8.37
N VAL A 270 -4.09 -20.63 -9.22
CA VAL A 270 -4.28 -20.82 -10.67
C VAL A 270 -5.40 -21.82 -10.98
N THR A 271 -5.64 -22.80 -10.11
CA THR A 271 -6.70 -23.82 -10.26
C THR A 271 -8.11 -23.34 -9.93
N ARG A 272 -8.27 -22.19 -9.23
CA ARG A 272 -9.61 -21.64 -8.91
C ARG A 272 -10.18 -20.75 -10.01
N LYS A 273 -9.33 -20.12 -10.84
CA LYS A 273 -9.79 -19.41 -12.06
C LYS A 273 -10.49 -20.38 -13.04
N GLN A 274 -10.13 -21.67 -13.02
CA GLN A 274 -10.82 -22.72 -13.78
C GLN A 274 -12.21 -23.06 -13.21
N LEU A 275 -12.35 -23.11 -11.88
CA LEU A 275 -13.65 -23.36 -11.22
C LEU A 275 -14.64 -22.20 -11.43
N GLN A 276 -14.17 -20.95 -11.45
CA GLN A 276 -15.00 -19.78 -11.76
C GLN A 276 -15.43 -19.72 -13.25
N ALA A 277 -14.66 -20.33 -14.15
CA ALA A 277 -15.03 -20.43 -15.56
C ALA A 277 -16.17 -21.43 -15.78
N GLU A 278 -16.31 -22.44 -14.91
CA GLU A 278 -17.40 -23.42 -14.93
C GLU A 278 -18.71 -22.81 -14.38
N GLU A 279 -18.65 -21.96 -13.34
CA GLU A 279 -19.83 -21.26 -12.79
C GLU A 279 -20.39 -20.18 -13.74
N LYS A 280 -19.56 -19.54 -14.57
CA LYS A 280 -19.99 -18.57 -15.60
C LYS A 280 -20.82 -19.19 -16.74
N ALA A 281 -20.87 -20.52 -16.85
CA ALA A 281 -21.66 -21.22 -17.88
C ALA A 281 -23.17 -21.27 -17.56
N GLU A 282 -23.58 -20.92 -16.33
CA GLU A 282 -24.99 -20.90 -15.92
C GLU A 282 -25.57 -19.48 -16.07
N GLY A 283 -26.00 -19.18 -17.30
CA GLY A 283 -26.46 -17.86 -17.72
C GLY A 283 -27.65 -17.30 -16.92
N HIS A 284 -27.42 -16.19 -16.22
CA HIS A 284 -28.47 -15.40 -15.60
C HIS A 284 -28.90 -14.22 -16.50
N LYS A 285 -30.22 -14.09 -16.74
CA LYS A 285 -30.85 -12.93 -17.40
C LYS A 285 -31.67 -12.16 -16.37
N CYS A 286 -31.41 -10.87 -16.21
CA CYS A 286 -32.18 -9.97 -15.35
C CYS A 286 -32.94 -8.92 -16.16
N HIS A 287 -34.21 -8.72 -15.80
CA HIS A 287 -35.11 -7.70 -16.33
C HIS A 287 -35.14 -6.48 -15.40
N ILE A 288 -34.93 -5.27 -15.96
CA ILE A 288 -35.03 -4.00 -15.23
C ILE A 288 -36.42 -3.41 -15.45
N GLY A 289 -37.12 -3.13 -14.36
CA GLY A 289 -38.36 -2.33 -14.33
C GLY A 289 -38.10 -1.03 -13.56
N GLY A 290 -38.63 0.07 -14.09
CA GLY A 290 -38.53 1.42 -13.52
C GLY A 290 -39.49 1.67 -12.35
N ILE A 291 -39.23 2.75 -11.60
CA ILE A 291 -40.04 3.20 -10.47
C ILE A 291 -40.78 4.48 -10.88
N SER A 292 -42.06 4.56 -10.50
CA SER A 292 -43.01 5.64 -10.73
C SER A 292 -42.85 6.80 -9.74
N GLU A 293 -43.32 7.97 -10.17
CA GLU A 293 -43.38 9.23 -9.43
C GLU A 293 -44.30 9.15 -8.19
N GLU A 294 -43.77 9.53 -7.02
CA GLU A 294 -44.57 9.90 -5.85
C GLU A 294 -44.08 11.21 -5.22
N SER A 295 -45.01 11.89 -4.54
CA SER A 295 -45.03 13.30 -4.17
C SER A 295 -43.89 13.76 -3.24
N PHE A 296 -43.35 14.93 -3.54
CA PHE A 296 -42.33 15.66 -2.77
C PHE A 296 -42.82 16.13 -1.38
N ASP A 297 -42.26 15.55 -0.31
CA ASP A 297 -42.40 16.03 1.08
C ASP A 297 -41.12 16.77 1.51
N LYS A 298 -41.21 18.09 1.72
CA LYS A 298 -40.09 18.93 2.16
C LYS A 298 -39.45 18.48 3.49
N LYS A 299 -40.13 17.66 4.30
CA LYS A 299 -39.63 17.17 5.60
C LYS A 299 -38.71 15.97 5.48
N LYS A 300 -38.73 15.24 4.37
CA LYS A 300 -37.89 14.06 4.13
C LYS A 300 -36.88 14.36 3.02
N ARG A 301 -35.72 13.70 3.08
CA ARG A 301 -34.71 13.74 2.02
C ARG A 301 -35.28 13.15 0.75
N VAL A 302 -34.89 13.74 -0.38
CA VAL A 302 -35.11 13.09 -1.67
C VAL A 302 -34.28 11.80 -1.68
N PRO A 303 -34.92 10.62 -1.81
CA PRO A 303 -34.19 9.35 -1.78
C PRO A 303 -33.22 9.30 -2.97
N VAL A 304 -31.99 8.85 -2.71
CA VAL A 304 -31.01 8.63 -3.77
C VAL A 304 -31.22 7.22 -4.36
N PRO A 305 -31.24 7.08 -5.69
CA PRO A 305 -31.30 5.76 -6.32
C PRO A 305 -30.05 4.93 -5.97
N GLU A 306 -30.28 3.67 -5.64
CA GLU A 306 -29.23 2.69 -5.37
C GLU A 306 -29.44 1.43 -6.20
N GLN A 307 -28.36 0.71 -6.49
CA GLN A 307 -28.48 -0.64 -7.00
C GLN A 307 -29.18 -1.55 -5.98
N LYS A 308 -29.98 -2.51 -6.48
CA LYS A 308 -30.63 -3.51 -5.63
C LYS A 308 -29.59 -4.36 -4.90
N PRO A 309 -29.80 -4.70 -3.61
CA PRO A 309 -28.84 -5.48 -2.82
C PRO A 309 -28.41 -6.79 -3.48
N GLU A 310 -29.36 -7.52 -4.08
CA GLU A 310 -29.10 -8.84 -4.70
C GLU A 310 -28.25 -8.73 -5.97
N ILE A 311 -28.20 -7.55 -6.60
CA ILE A 311 -27.38 -7.30 -7.80
C ILE A 311 -26.01 -6.75 -7.41
N ARG A 312 -25.98 -5.73 -6.54
CA ARG A 312 -24.74 -5.03 -6.15
C ARG A 312 -23.80 -5.89 -5.32
N ALA A 313 -24.31 -6.93 -4.68
CA ALA A 313 -23.53 -7.95 -3.99
C ALA A 313 -22.61 -8.76 -4.92
N HIS A 314 -22.80 -8.70 -6.25
CA HIS A 314 -22.05 -9.50 -7.23
C HIS A 314 -21.28 -8.67 -8.27
N ASN A 315 -21.16 -7.36 -8.07
CA ASN A 315 -20.39 -6.48 -8.96
C ASN A 315 -19.63 -5.41 -8.18
N PHE A 316 -18.67 -4.76 -8.84
CA PHE A 316 -17.86 -3.68 -8.28
C PHE A 316 -18.28 -2.29 -8.77
N ASP A 317 -19.47 -2.18 -9.38
CA ASP A 317 -20.03 -0.92 -9.84
C ASP A 317 -20.56 -0.10 -8.66
N GLU A 318 -20.69 1.21 -8.85
CA GLU A 318 -21.07 2.13 -7.78
C GLU A 318 -22.47 1.82 -7.23
N VAL A 319 -22.58 1.64 -5.90
CA VAL A 319 -23.85 1.29 -5.25
C VAL A 319 -24.84 2.44 -5.29
N CYS A 320 -24.40 3.62 -4.87
CA CYS A 320 -25.19 4.84 -4.89
C CYS A 320 -25.10 5.45 -6.29
N LEU A 321 -26.22 5.62 -6.99
CA LEU A 321 -26.25 6.09 -8.38
C LEU A 321 -26.28 7.62 -8.50
N GLY A 322 -26.49 8.33 -7.40
CA GLY A 322 -26.50 9.80 -7.37
C GLY A 322 -27.85 10.39 -7.80
N TYR A 323 -27.95 11.71 -7.75
CA TYR A 323 -29.18 12.42 -8.14
C TYR A 323 -29.24 12.68 -9.64
N SER A 324 -30.45 12.66 -10.20
CA SER A 324 -30.72 13.40 -11.44
C SER A 324 -30.76 14.90 -11.18
N ALA A 325 -30.69 15.72 -12.23
CA ALA A 325 -30.80 17.18 -12.12
C ALA A 325 -32.08 17.60 -11.37
N ASP A 326 -33.23 17.01 -11.70
CA ASP A 326 -34.50 17.31 -11.04
C ASP A 326 -34.49 16.92 -9.55
N MET A 327 -33.93 15.76 -9.21
CA MET A 327 -33.77 15.33 -7.81
C MET A 327 -32.86 16.26 -7.03
N ALA A 328 -31.73 16.67 -7.63
CA ALA A 328 -30.78 17.59 -7.02
C ALA A 328 -31.42 18.97 -6.77
N ILE A 329 -32.17 19.50 -7.74
CA ILE A 329 -32.94 20.75 -7.58
C ILE A 329 -33.97 20.61 -6.46
N MET A 330 -34.75 19.52 -6.44
CA MET A 330 -35.75 19.27 -5.39
C MET A 330 -35.13 19.21 -3.99
N GLU A 331 -34.01 18.49 -3.84
CA GLU A 331 -33.30 18.40 -2.57
C GLU A 331 -32.69 19.76 -2.16
N ALA A 332 -32.11 20.50 -3.12
CA ALA A 332 -31.53 21.83 -2.90
C ALA A 332 -32.58 22.85 -2.40
N GLN A 333 -33.81 22.78 -2.92
CA GLN A 333 -34.93 23.64 -2.49
C GLN A 333 -35.37 23.43 -1.03
N ARG A 334 -34.90 22.37 -0.35
CA ARG A 334 -35.14 22.17 1.09
C ARG A 334 -34.25 23.04 1.97
N CYS A 335 -33.15 23.57 1.43
CA CYS A 335 -32.20 24.38 2.20
C CYS A 335 -32.85 25.66 2.74
N LEU A 336 -32.57 25.97 4.01
CA LEU A 336 -33.15 27.13 4.69
C LEU A 336 -32.38 28.43 4.44
N HIS A 337 -31.24 28.39 3.73
CA HIS A 337 -30.30 29.51 3.59
C HIS A 337 -30.00 30.20 4.93
N CYS A 338 -29.54 29.40 5.90
CA CYS A 338 -29.35 29.85 7.27
C CYS A 338 -28.39 31.05 7.34
N LYS A 339 -28.78 32.10 8.06
CA LYS A 339 -27.92 33.29 8.29
C LYS A 339 -26.60 32.95 8.98
N ASN A 340 -26.61 31.98 9.89
CA ASN A 340 -25.41 31.39 10.49
C ASN A 340 -25.34 29.90 10.09
N PRO A 341 -24.66 29.57 8.98
CA PRO A 341 -24.66 28.22 8.42
C PRO A 341 -23.69 27.32 9.17
N GLN A 342 -24.19 26.63 10.20
CA GLN A 342 -23.43 25.66 10.99
C GLN A 342 -22.79 24.54 10.15
N CYS A 343 -23.37 24.22 8.99
CA CYS A 343 -22.82 23.26 8.05
C CYS A 343 -21.46 23.68 7.47
N VAL A 344 -21.19 24.98 7.33
CA VAL A 344 -19.90 25.52 6.81
C VAL A 344 -18.82 25.44 7.88
N GLU A 345 -19.15 25.79 9.12
CA GLU A 345 -18.22 25.71 10.27
C GLU A 345 -17.75 24.27 10.54
N HIS A 346 -18.66 23.30 10.36
CA HIS A 346 -18.38 21.87 10.58
C HIS A 346 -17.82 21.16 9.35
N CYS A 347 -17.68 21.85 8.22
CA CYS A 347 -16.96 21.35 7.06
C CYS A 347 -15.46 21.65 7.23
N PRO A 348 -14.55 20.63 7.27
CA PRO A 348 -13.14 20.87 7.56
C PRO A 348 -12.36 21.73 6.55
N VAL A 349 -12.91 21.94 5.35
CA VAL A 349 -12.35 22.83 4.32
C VAL A 349 -13.19 24.10 4.11
N ASN A 350 -14.28 24.23 4.88
CA ASN A 350 -15.21 25.36 4.90
C ASN A 350 -15.87 25.67 3.54
N VAL A 351 -16.35 24.66 2.81
CA VAL A 351 -17.15 24.85 1.59
C VAL A 351 -18.31 25.80 1.86
N ASP A 352 -18.53 26.78 0.98
CA ASP A 352 -19.73 27.64 0.99
C ASP A 352 -20.99 26.86 0.58
N ILE A 353 -21.49 26.06 1.53
CA ILE A 353 -22.63 25.16 1.35
C ILE A 353 -23.91 25.91 0.95
N PRO A 354 -24.32 27.00 1.63
CA PRO A 354 -25.54 27.71 1.25
C PRO A 354 -25.51 28.28 -0.17
N ASP A 355 -24.37 28.80 -0.63
CA ASP A 355 -24.27 29.42 -1.96
C ASP A 355 -24.31 28.37 -3.06
N PHE A 356 -23.51 27.30 -3.00
CA PHE A 356 -23.56 26.28 -4.05
C PHE A 356 -24.94 25.60 -4.11
N ILE A 357 -25.60 25.38 -2.95
CA ILE A 357 -26.95 24.82 -2.94
C ILE A 357 -27.97 25.80 -3.54
N ALA A 358 -27.81 27.11 -3.31
CA ALA A 358 -28.65 28.12 -3.96
C ALA A 358 -28.55 28.06 -5.49
N ARG A 359 -27.33 27.86 -5.99
CA ARG A 359 -27.03 27.70 -7.42
C ARG A 359 -27.65 26.43 -7.99
N VAL A 360 -27.52 25.29 -7.29
CA VAL A 360 -28.20 24.04 -7.67
C VAL A 360 -29.71 24.22 -7.72
N ALA A 361 -30.32 24.89 -6.72
CA ALA A 361 -31.76 25.14 -6.70
C ALA A 361 -32.25 26.02 -7.87
N GLN A 362 -31.36 26.84 -8.45
CA GLN A 362 -31.62 27.67 -9.62
C GLN A 362 -31.32 26.96 -10.96
N GLY A 363 -30.77 25.74 -10.93
CA GLY A 363 -30.29 25.03 -12.12
C GLY A 363 -28.94 25.51 -12.65
N ASP A 364 -28.23 26.36 -11.90
CA ASP A 364 -26.90 26.89 -12.25
C ASP A 364 -25.80 25.94 -11.73
N PHE A 365 -25.65 24.78 -12.37
CA PHE A 365 -24.73 23.73 -11.92
C PHE A 365 -23.26 24.08 -12.14
N GLU A 366 -22.95 24.80 -13.22
CA GLU A 366 -21.60 25.32 -13.49
C GLU A 366 -21.20 26.37 -12.44
N GLY A 367 -22.09 27.32 -12.12
CA GLY A 367 -21.88 28.28 -11.05
C GLY A 367 -21.69 27.59 -9.68
N ALA A 368 -22.49 26.56 -9.39
CA ALA A 368 -22.32 25.75 -8.19
C ALA A 368 -20.93 25.07 -8.13
N ALA A 369 -20.47 24.51 -9.24
CA ALA A 369 -19.15 23.89 -9.32
C ALA A 369 -18.03 24.92 -9.12
N GLY A 370 -18.18 26.13 -9.67
CA GLY A 370 -17.29 27.25 -9.43
C GLY A 370 -17.15 27.59 -7.95
N VAL A 371 -18.25 27.70 -7.22
CA VAL A 371 -18.27 27.96 -5.77
C VAL A 371 -17.53 26.86 -5.00
N ILE A 372 -17.85 25.59 -5.25
CA ILE A 372 -17.20 24.47 -4.55
C ILE A 372 -15.69 24.43 -4.86
N SER A 373 -15.30 24.75 -6.09
CA SER A 373 -13.90 24.68 -6.53
C SER A 373 -12.95 25.62 -5.79
N CYS A 374 -13.49 26.71 -5.20
CA CYS A 374 -12.74 27.65 -4.37
C CYS A 374 -12.28 27.02 -3.05
N ASP A 375 -13.03 26.04 -2.53
CA ASP A 375 -12.78 25.48 -1.21
C ASP A 375 -12.31 24.03 -1.21
N SER A 376 -12.81 23.24 -2.17
CA SER A 376 -12.56 21.81 -2.28
C SER A 376 -11.70 21.50 -3.51
N ALA A 377 -10.69 20.65 -3.32
CA ALA A 377 -9.89 20.11 -4.41
C ALA A 377 -10.51 18.86 -5.05
N LEU A 378 -11.42 18.17 -4.35
CA LEU A 378 -11.91 16.83 -4.70
C LEU A 378 -13.42 16.66 -4.42
N PRO A 379 -14.30 17.52 -4.98
CA PRO A 379 -15.72 17.52 -4.63
C PRO A 379 -16.44 16.21 -4.97
N ALA A 380 -16.12 15.59 -6.12
CA ALA A 380 -16.73 14.32 -6.51
C ALA A 380 -16.31 13.17 -5.58
N VAL A 381 -15.16 13.29 -4.92
CA VAL A 381 -14.70 12.34 -3.90
C VAL A 381 -15.40 12.62 -2.56
N CYS A 382 -15.39 13.87 -2.10
CA CYS A 382 -15.91 14.25 -0.78
C CYS A 382 -17.40 13.96 -0.63
N GLY A 383 -18.19 14.25 -1.67
CA GLY A 383 -19.61 13.94 -1.69
C GLY A 383 -19.93 12.45 -1.53
N ARG A 384 -18.99 11.56 -1.88
CA ARG A 384 -19.13 10.10 -1.75
C ARG A 384 -18.67 9.56 -0.39
N VAL A 385 -17.56 10.06 0.13
CA VAL A 385 -16.83 9.36 1.22
C VAL A 385 -16.79 10.11 2.55
N CYS A 386 -17.18 11.38 2.59
CA CYS A 386 -17.26 12.11 3.86
C CYS A 386 -18.28 11.47 4.80
N PRO A 387 -18.01 11.35 6.11
CA PRO A 387 -19.02 10.94 7.09
C PRO A 387 -19.90 12.15 7.46
N GLN A 388 -20.78 12.55 6.54
CA GLN A 388 -21.54 13.80 6.66
C GLN A 388 -22.41 13.85 7.94
N GLU A 389 -22.84 12.70 8.44
CA GLU A 389 -23.60 12.53 9.68
C GLU A 389 -22.86 13.04 10.92
N THR A 390 -21.53 13.09 10.87
CA THR A 390 -20.67 13.65 11.93
C THR A 390 -20.08 15.02 11.58
N GLN A 391 -20.46 15.59 10.44
CA GLN A 391 -19.89 16.81 9.87
C GLN A 391 -21.01 17.78 9.45
N CYS A 392 -21.01 18.21 8.19
CA CYS A 392 -21.90 19.24 7.66
C CYS A 392 -23.39 18.90 7.79
N GLU A 393 -23.78 17.64 7.56
CA GLU A 393 -25.18 17.21 7.67
C GLU A 393 -25.60 17.01 9.12
N GLY A 394 -24.70 16.49 9.97
CA GLY A 394 -24.92 16.40 11.42
C GLY A 394 -25.15 17.76 12.10
N ALA A 395 -24.52 18.81 11.58
CA ALA A 395 -24.68 20.19 12.06
C ALA A 395 -25.83 20.96 11.38
N CYS A 396 -26.50 20.38 10.38
CA CYS A 396 -27.51 21.07 9.59
C CYS A 396 -28.74 21.43 10.46
N VAL A 397 -29.16 22.70 10.43
CA VAL A 397 -30.29 23.19 11.22
C VAL A 397 -31.60 22.46 10.88
N MET A 398 -31.77 22.04 9.62
CA MET A 398 -32.92 21.24 9.18
C MET A 398 -33.00 19.89 9.94
N GLY A 399 -31.84 19.29 10.22
CA GLY A 399 -31.67 18.03 10.95
C GLY A 399 -32.19 18.05 12.39
N LYS A 400 -32.44 19.23 12.98
CA LYS A 400 -32.95 19.35 14.35
C LYS A 400 -34.42 18.94 14.50
N LYS A 401 -35.21 19.08 13.43
CA LYS A 401 -36.67 18.80 13.44
C LYS A 401 -37.10 17.84 12.32
N PHE A 402 -36.35 17.79 11.24
CA PHE A 402 -36.61 17.01 10.04
C PHE A 402 -35.33 16.28 9.62
N GLU A 403 -35.33 15.63 8.46
CA GLU A 403 -34.08 15.09 7.93
C GLU A 403 -33.17 16.21 7.42
N PRO A 404 -31.85 16.16 7.67
CA PRO A 404 -30.94 17.21 7.24
C PRO A 404 -30.91 17.33 5.71
N ILE A 405 -30.34 18.41 5.16
CA ILE A 405 -30.10 18.50 3.71
C ILE A 405 -29.08 17.44 3.32
N ALA A 406 -29.25 16.76 2.19
CA ALA A 406 -28.30 15.77 1.67
C ALA A 406 -27.11 16.47 0.98
N ILE A 407 -26.37 17.27 1.75
CA ILE A 407 -25.26 18.11 1.28
C ILE A 407 -24.23 17.27 0.52
N GLY A 408 -23.86 16.10 1.03
CA GLY A 408 -22.88 15.23 0.36
C GLY A 408 -23.37 14.73 -1.00
N LYS A 409 -24.66 14.42 -1.14
CA LYS A 409 -25.23 13.98 -2.43
C LYS A 409 -25.35 15.13 -3.42
N LEU A 410 -25.62 16.35 -2.95
CA LEU A 410 -25.58 17.56 -3.79
C LEU A 410 -24.15 17.91 -4.22
N GLU A 411 -23.18 17.86 -3.31
CA GLU A 411 -21.75 18.06 -3.62
C GLU A 411 -21.28 17.02 -4.65
N ARG A 412 -21.65 15.75 -4.46
CA ARG A 412 -21.41 14.69 -5.44
C ARG A 412 -22.00 15.03 -6.80
N PHE A 413 -23.27 15.40 -6.86
CA PHE A 413 -23.95 15.72 -8.13
C PHE A 413 -23.22 16.84 -8.89
N VAL A 414 -22.86 17.91 -8.18
CA VAL A 414 -22.11 19.03 -8.78
C VAL A 414 -20.70 18.61 -9.21
N GLY A 415 -20.01 17.79 -8.42
CA GLY A 415 -18.70 17.24 -8.76
C GLY A 415 -18.75 16.33 -9.99
N ASP A 416 -19.74 15.45 -10.07
CA ASP A 416 -19.97 14.57 -11.22
C ASP A 416 -20.27 15.41 -12.48
N TYR A 417 -21.15 16.41 -12.36
CA TYR A 417 -21.46 17.35 -13.45
C TYR A 417 -20.20 18.08 -13.95
N ALA A 418 -19.33 18.53 -13.05
CA ALA A 418 -18.09 19.20 -13.41
C ALA A 418 -17.12 18.29 -14.18
N ILE A 419 -17.02 17.01 -13.79
CA ILE A 419 -16.20 16.02 -14.50
C ILE A 419 -16.77 15.72 -15.89
N GLU A 420 -18.09 15.53 -15.99
CA GLU A 420 -18.77 15.19 -17.24
C GLU A 420 -18.68 16.31 -18.28
N HIS A 421 -18.70 17.57 -17.83
CA HIS A 421 -18.63 18.75 -18.69
C HIS A 421 -17.20 19.32 -18.82
N ASP A 422 -16.19 18.63 -18.26
CA ASP A 422 -14.77 19.05 -18.24
C ASP A 422 -14.60 20.51 -17.79
N LEU A 423 -15.28 20.90 -16.70
CA LEU A 423 -15.24 22.26 -16.16
C LEU A 423 -13.92 22.51 -15.42
N HIS A 424 -13.30 23.67 -15.68
CA HIS A 424 -12.04 24.08 -15.06
C HIS A 424 -12.15 25.49 -14.50
N PHE A 425 -11.91 25.64 -13.19
CA PHE A 425 -12.16 26.89 -12.47
C PHE A 425 -10.89 27.62 -11.99
N SER A 426 -9.72 27.32 -12.56
CA SER A 426 -8.46 27.97 -12.17
C SER A 426 -8.05 29.11 -13.11
N SER A 427 -7.66 30.25 -12.53
CA SER A 427 -6.76 31.18 -13.21
C SER A 427 -5.32 30.70 -13.04
N GLN A 428 -4.61 30.42 -14.15
CA GLN A 428 -3.16 30.20 -14.06
C GLN A 428 -2.50 31.44 -13.44
N SER A 429 -1.90 31.28 -12.27
CA SER A 429 -1.13 32.35 -11.63
C SER A 429 0.21 32.51 -12.33
N ILE A 430 0.77 33.72 -12.27
CA ILE A 430 2.11 34.01 -12.77
C ILE A 430 3.13 33.17 -11.98
N PRO A 431 4.01 32.41 -12.63
CA PRO A 431 5.05 31.65 -11.94
C PRO A 431 5.88 32.56 -11.03
N ASN A 432 6.01 32.19 -9.76
CA ASN A 432 6.74 32.98 -8.77
C ASN A 432 8.24 32.62 -8.70
N GLY A 433 8.67 31.57 -9.41
CA GLY A 433 10.06 31.13 -9.51
C GLY A 433 10.52 30.16 -8.42
N HIS A 434 9.65 29.81 -7.47
CA HIS A 434 9.97 28.98 -6.31
C HIS A 434 9.49 27.54 -6.46
N LYS A 435 10.19 26.59 -5.83
CA LYS A 435 9.95 25.14 -5.99
C LYS A 435 9.54 24.46 -4.70
N VAL A 436 8.47 23.65 -4.77
CA VAL A 436 7.96 22.86 -3.63
C VAL A 436 7.83 21.38 -4.00
N ALA A 437 8.34 20.50 -3.14
CA ALA A 437 8.14 19.06 -3.26
C ALA A 437 7.01 18.59 -2.35
N ILE A 438 6.15 17.71 -2.86
CA ILE A 438 5.08 17.07 -2.10
C ILE A 438 5.32 15.57 -2.08
N ILE A 439 5.30 14.95 -0.90
CA ILE A 439 5.51 13.52 -0.73
C ILE A 439 4.16 12.85 -0.46
N GLY A 440 3.68 12.08 -1.43
CA GLY A 440 2.40 11.38 -1.42
C GLY A 440 1.33 12.09 -2.25
N SER A 441 0.67 11.33 -3.13
CA SER A 441 -0.40 11.82 -4.01
C SER A 441 -1.80 11.61 -3.44
N GLY A 442 -1.92 11.44 -2.12
CA GLY A 442 -3.22 11.33 -1.44
C GLY A 442 -3.98 12.66 -1.38
N PRO A 443 -5.18 12.68 -0.77
CA PRO A 443 -6.02 13.87 -0.69
C PRO A 443 -5.32 15.12 -0.15
N SER A 444 -4.49 14.96 0.89
CA SER A 444 -3.72 16.05 1.48
C SER A 444 -2.69 16.63 0.51
N GLY A 445 -1.98 15.77 -0.22
CA GLY A 445 -0.95 16.18 -1.18
C GLY A 445 -1.55 16.86 -2.40
N LEU A 446 -2.63 16.30 -2.96
CA LEU A 446 -3.35 16.90 -4.09
C LEU A 446 -3.94 18.27 -3.74
N THR A 447 -4.49 18.42 -2.54
CA THR A 447 -5.03 19.71 -2.08
C THR A 447 -3.92 20.74 -1.88
N CYS A 448 -2.83 20.35 -1.21
CA CYS A 448 -1.67 21.24 -1.02
C CYS A 448 -1.09 21.68 -2.37
N ALA A 449 -1.00 20.76 -3.34
CA ALA A 449 -0.53 21.05 -4.68
C ALA A 449 -1.41 22.06 -5.41
N LYS A 450 -2.74 21.85 -5.41
CA LYS A 450 -3.71 22.75 -6.06
C LYS A 450 -3.57 24.19 -5.55
N ASP A 451 -3.46 24.37 -4.25
CA ASP A 451 -3.35 25.68 -3.62
C ASP A 451 -2.01 26.35 -3.95
N LEU A 452 -0.88 25.62 -3.86
CA LEU A 452 0.44 26.13 -4.21
C LEU A 452 0.56 26.48 -5.71
N LEU A 453 -0.02 25.67 -6.59
CA LEU A 453 -0.06 25.96 -8.03
C LEU A 453 -0.84 27.24 -8.32
N SER A 454 -1.92 27.49 -7.58
CA SER A 454 -2.72 28.71 -7.67
C SER A 454 -1.99 29.95 -7.12
N MET A 455 -0.89 29.76 -6.39
CA MET A 455 0.00 30.80 -5.88
C MET A 455 1.28 30.98 -6.75
N GLY A 456 1.43 30.20 -7.83
CA GLY A 456 2.51 30.34 -8.81
C GLY A 456 3.74 29.47 -8.56
N TYR A 457 3.70 28.52 -7.62
CA TYR A 457 4.82 27.64 -7.32
C TYR A 457 5.01 26.54 -8.38
N ASP A 458 6.26 26.12 -8.61
CA ASP A 458 6.58 24.90 -9.35
C ASP A 458 6.50 23.70 -8.41
N VAL A 459 5.44 22.90 -8.55
CA VAL A 459 5.10 21.81 -7.62
C VAL A 459 5.35 20.44 -8.27
N THR A 460 6.15 19.62 -7.58
CA THR A 460 6.37 18.21 -7.93
C THR A 460 5.89 17.29 -6.83
N ILE A 461 4.99 16.37 -7.17
CA ILE A 461 4.44 15.34 -6.27
C ILE A 461 5.18 14.02 -6.51
N PHE A 462 5.79 13.47 -5.46
CA PHE A 462 6.46 12.19 -5.46
C PHE A 462 5.54 11.11 -4.87
N GLU A 463 5.27 10.06 -5.64
CA GLU A 463 4.40 8.95 -5.26
C GLU A 463 5.18 7.64 -5.24
N ALA A 464 5.00 6.85 -4.18
CA ALA A 464 5.68 5.57 -4.00
C ALA A 464 5.09 4.46 -4.87
N LEU A 465 3.79 4.54 -5.15
CA LEU A 465 3.07 3.58 -5.98
C LEU A 465 3.13 3.95 -7.47
N HIS A 466 2.69 3.02 -8.30
CA HIS A 466 2.57 3.19 -9.75
C HIS A 466 1.26 3.88 -10.18
N GLU A 467 0.41 4.25 -9.23
CA GLU A 467 -0.84 4.98 -9.44
C GLU A 467 -0.96 6.11 -8.42
N LEU A 468 -1.65 7.18 -8.82
CA LEU A 468 -1.81 8.41 -8.04
C LEU A 468 -3.16 8.44 -7.31
N GLY A 469 -3.22 9.03 -6.11
CA GLY A 469 -4.47 9.21 -5.35
C GLY A 469 -4.46 8.60 -3.95
N GLY A 470 -3.39 7.87 -3.59
CA GLY A 470 -3.26 7.25 -2.27
C GLY A 470 -4.43 6.31 -1.93
N VAL A 471 -5.02 6.47 -0.74
CA VAL A 471 -6.14 5.63 -0.27
C VAL A 471 -7.36 5.69 -1.20
N LEU A 472 -7.52 6.77 -1.97
CA LEU A 472 -8.56 6.90 -2.98
C LEU A 472 -8.40 5.88 -4.10
N MET A 473 -7.19 5.39 -4.37
CA MET A 473 -6.92 4.35 -5.36
C MET A 473 -6.84 2.96 -4.73
N TYR A 474 -5.96 2.76 -3.74
CA TYR A 474 -5.69 1.42 -3.24
C TYR A 474 -6.65 0.95 -2.12
N GLY A 475 -7.30 1.87 -1.41
CA GLY A 475 -8.05 1.57 -0.18
C GLY A 475 -9.56 1.47 -0.40
N ILE A 476 -10.18 2.58 -0.80
CA ILE A 476 -11.64 2.66 -0.95
C ILE A 476 -12.06 1.86 -2.20
N PRO A 477 -13.02 0.92 -2.18
CA PRO A 477 -13.36 0.15 -3.39
C PRO A 477 -14.15 0.94 -4.44
N SER A 478 -14.14 0.47 -5.69
CA SER A 478 -14.84 1.09 -6.84
C SER A 478 -16.35 1.21 -6.63
N PHE A 479 -16.96 0.28 -5.89
CA PHE A 479 -18.39 0.32 -5.58
C PHE A 479 -18.80 1.48 -4.66
N ARG A 480 -17.83 2.16 -4.04
CA ARG A 480 -18.02 3.40 -3.26
C ARG A 480 -17.37 4.61 -3.92
N LEU A 481 -16.21 4.43 -4.53
CA LEU A 481 -15.45 5.50 -5.18
C LEU A 481 -14.83 5.00 -6.51
N PRO A 482 -15.48 5.30 -7.64
CA PRO A 482 -15.01 4.88 -8.96
C PRO A 482 -13.59 5.40 -9.29
N LYS A 483 -12.71 4.50 -9.74
CA LYS A 483 -11.30 4.84 -10.02
C LYS A 483 -11.14 5.68 -11.27
N ASP A 484 -11.64 5.16 -12.38
CA ASP A 484 -11.35 5.73 -13.70
C ASP A 484 -12.19 6.98 -13.98
N THR A 485 -13.44 6.99 -13.53
CA THR A 485 -14.37 8.09 -13.80
C THR A 485 -14.30 9.23 -12.79
N VAL A 486 -13.82 8.98 -11.57
CA VAL A 486 -13.73 10.02 -10.51
C VAL A 486 -12.29 10.28 -10.11
N VAL A 487 -11.61 9.31 -9.49
CA VAL A 487 -10.29 9.57 -8.87
C VAL A 487 -9.25 9.99 -9.91
N LYS A 488 -9.14 9.28 -11.04
CA LYS A 488 -8.21 9.64 -12.11
C LYS A 488 -8.53 11.00 -12.72
N LYS A 489 -9.81 11.37 -12.83
CA LYS A 489 -10.24 12.70 -13.36
C LYS A 489 -9.88 13.83 -12.42
N GLU A 490 -10.00 13.61 -11.11
CA GLU A 490 -9.60 14.58 -10.09
C GLU A 490 -8.08 14.75 -10.00
N VAL A 491 -7.30 13.67 -10.13
CA VAL A 491 -5.84 13.78 -10.23
C VAL A 491 -5.44 14.52 -11.51
N GLU A 492 -6.12 14.22 -12.61
CA GLU A 492 -5.90 14.84 -13.91
C GLU A 492 -6.21 16.34 -13.88
N SER A 493 -7.22 16.78 -13.14
CA SER A 493 -7.52 18.21 -12.97
C SER A 493 -6.33 18.94 -12.32
N VAL A 494 -5.75 18.36 -11.26
CA VAL A 494 -4.53 18.90 -10.61
C VAL A 494 -3.32 18.87 -11.55
N ARG A 495 -3.20 17.86 -12.41
CA ARG A 495 -2.16 17.82 -13.46
C ARG A 495 -2.33 18.94 -14.47
N LYS A 496 -3.56 19.22 -14.92
CA LYS A 496 -3.88 20.33 -15.83
C LYS A 496 -3.53 21.70 -15.23
N LEU A 497 -3.53 21.84 -13.90
CA LEU A 497 -3.04 23.04 -13.21
C LEU A 497 -1.53 23.25 -13.26
N GLY A 498 -0.76 22.22 -13.68
CA GLY A 498 0.69 22.29 -13.79
C GLY A 498 1.45 21.42 -12.79
N ALA A 499 0.76 20.61 -11.97
CA ALA A 499 1.42 19.65 -11.08
C ALA A 499 2.26 18.65 -11.88
N LYS A 500 3.52 18.47 -11.47
CA LYS A 500 4.38 17.38 -11.96
C LYS A 500 4.22 16.17 -11.05
N PHE A 501 4.16 14.98 -11.64
CA PHE A 501 4.03 13.74 -10.88
C PHE A 501 5.21 12.80 -11.19
N GLU A 502 5.87 12.34 -10.13
CA GLU A 502 6.98 11.39 -10.17
C GLU A 502 6.53 10.12 -9.43
N LYS A 503 6.04 9.14 -10.18
CA LYS A 503 5.63 7.82 -9.66
C LYS A 503 6.82 6.92 -9.36
N ASP A 504 6.58 5.84 -8.63
CA ASP A 504 7.59 4.84 -8.26
C ASP A 504 8.81 5.43 -7.49
N VAL A 505 8.61 6.55 -6.80
CA VAL A 505 9.64 7.20 -5.97
C VAL A 505 9.32 7.02 -4.50
N VAL A 506 10.02 6.11 -3.84
CA VAL A 506 9.89 5.90 -2.40
C VAL A 506 10.81 6.86 -1.66
N VAL A 507 10.27 7.99 -1.19
CA VAL A 507 11.06 8.94 -0.40
C VAL A 507 11.47 8.32 0.94
N GLY A 508 12.75 8.41 1.28
CA GLY A 508 13.43 7.67 2.34
C GLY A 508 14.12 6.38 1.86
N ARG A 509 14.04 6.06 0.57
CA ARG A 509 14.77 4.95 -0.07
C ARG A 509 15.37 5.35 -1.41
N THR A 510 14.53 5.59 -2.40
CA THR A 510 14.92 6.04 -3.75
C THR A 510 15.60 7.40 -3.73
N ILE A 511 15.13 8.27 -2.85
CA ILE A 511 15.68 9.59 -2.58
C ILE A 511 15.28 10.02 -1.16
N THR A 512 16.11 10.78 -0.47
CA THR A 512 15.82 11.35 0.85
C THR A 512 15.29 12.78 0.75
N ILE A 513 14.62 13.28 1.80
CA ILE A 513 14.18 14.69 1.85
C ILE A 513 15.38 15.64 1.72
N ASP A 514 16.52 15.28 2.32
CA ASP A 514 17.76 16.04 2.21
C ASP A 514 18.24 16.19 0.76
N GLU A 515 18.16 15.12 -0.03
CA GLU A 515 18.53 15.14 -1.44
C GLU A 515 17.53 15.94 -2.28
N LEU A 516 16.23 15.87 -1.98
CA LEU A 516 15.23 16.73 -2.64
C LEU A 516 15.59 18.20 -2.45
N MET A 517 15.85 18.63 -1.22
CA MET A 517 16.17 20.03 -0.94
C MET A 517 17.53 20.45 -1.50
N LYS A 518 18.59 19.66 -1.26
CA LYS A 518 19.98 20.05 -1.59
C LYS A 518 20.35 19.80 -3.05
N ARG A 519 19.91 18.69 -3.64
CA ARG A 519 20.30 18.27 -4.99
C ARG A 519 19.28 18.71 -6.04
N GLU A 520 17.99 18.64 -5.73
CA GLU A 520 16.91 19.00 -6.67
C GLU A 520 16.38 20.42 -6.48
N GLY A 521 16.85 21.12 -5.44
CA GLY A 521 16.66 22.56 -5.25
C GLY A 521 15.26 22.96 -4.79
N PHE A 522 14.55 22.05 -4.10
CA PHE A 522 13.26 22.38 -3.48
C PHE A 522 13.46 23.21 -2.20
N GLU A 523 12.76 24.34 -2.10
CA GLU A 523 12.86 25.27 -0.96
C GLU A 523 12.01 24.82 0.24
N ALA A 524 10.91 24.13 -0.04
CA ALA A 524 10.04 23.51 0.96
C ALA A 524 9.59 22.10 0.54
N VAL A 525 9.30 21.27 1.53
CA VAL A 525 8.78 19.91 1.36
C VAL A 525 7.53 19.72 2.21
N PHE A 526 6.44 19.24 1.59
CA PHE A 526 5.23 18.84 2.29
C PHE A 526 5.11 17.32 2.36
N VAL A 527 4.94 16.75 3.56
CA VAL A 527 4.78 15.32 3.80
C VAL A 527 3.30 14.98 3.99
N GLY A 528 2.69 14.45 2.94
CA GLY A 528 1.31 13.93 2.90
C GLY A 528 1.25 12.41 2.70
N SER A 529 2.23 11.67 3.22
CA SER A 529 2.42 10.23 2.98
C SER A 529 1.37 9.32 3.65
N GLY A 530 0.55 9.88 4.54
CA GLY A 530 -0.54 9.19 5.23
C GLY A 530 -0.10 8.14 6.27
N ALA A 531 -1.06 7.35 6.72
CA ALA A 531 -0.87 6.23 7.65
C ALA A 531 -1.20 4.90 6.96
N GLY A 532 -0.26 4.37 6.18
CA GLY A 532 -0.47 3.17 5.37
C GLY A 532 0.03 1.86 6.00
N PHE A 533 0.71 1.88 7.14
CA PHE A 533 1.33 0.70 7.72
C PHE A 533 0.34 -0.11 8.57
N PRO A 534 0.13 -1.41 8.34
CA PRO A 534 -0.93 -2.18 8.98
C PRO A 534 -0.58 -2.54 10.43
N MET A 535 -1.58 -2.55 11.31
CA MET A 535 -1.43 -3.11 12.66
C MET A 535 -1.70 -4.61 12.68
N MET A 536 -0.95 -5.34 13.51
CA MET A 536 -1.08 -6.78 13.71
C MET A 536 -1.98 -7.11 14.92
N MET A 537 -2.63 -8.28 14.89
CA MET A 537 -3.47 -8.75 16.01
C MET A 537 -2.63 -9.11 17.23
N ASN A 538 -1.40 -9.60 17.03
CA ASN A 538 -0.52 -10.17 18.04
C ASN A 538 -1.17 -11.36 18.77
N VAL A 539 -1.82 -12.23 18.02
CA VAL A 539 -2.43 -13.48 18.51
C VAL A 539 -1.72 -14.70 17.90
N PRO A 540 -1.73 -15.86 18.55
CA PRO A 540 -1.19 -17.08 17.97
C PRO A 540 -1.86 -17.40 16.63
N GLY A 541 -1.06 -17.84 15.64
CA GLY A 541 -1.53 -18.21 14.30
C GLY A 541 -1.74 -17.03 13.32
N GLU A 542 -1.39 -15.78 13.66
CA GLU A 542 -1.61 -14.61 12.78
C GLU A 542 -0.85 -14.66 11.42
N ASN A 543 0.13 -15.55 11.29
CA ASN A 543 0.93 -15.72 10.08
C ASN A 543 0.54 -16.96 9.25
N LEU A 544 -0.50 -17.70 9.65
CA LEU A 544 -1.08 -18.80 8.86
C LEU A 544 -1.54 -18.33 7.47
N CYS A 545 -1.53 -19.26 6.50
CA CYS A 545 -2.10 -19.04 5.18
C CYS A 545 -3.61 -18.79 5.30
N GLY A 546 -4.12 -17.79 4.59
CA GLY A 546 -5.51 -17.32 4.71
C GLY A 546 -5.69 -16.16 5.70
N VAL A 547 -4.68 -15.80 6.50
CA VAL A 547 -4.67 -14.53 7.24
C VAL A 547 -4.04 -13.45 6.36
N VAL A 548 -4.75 -12.34 6.13
CA VAL A 548 -4.24 -11.18 5.37
C VAL A 548 -4.58 -9.88 6.09
N SER A 549 -3.82 -8.82 5.84
CA SER A 549 -4.23 -7.49 6.28
C SER A 549 -5.31 -6.96 5.33
N ALA A 550 -6.17 -6.06 5.81
CA ALA A 550 -7.10 -5.34 4.95
C ALA A 550 -6.36 -4.55 3.86
N ASN A 551 -5.18 -4.00 4.17
CA ASN A 551 -4.36 -3.28 3.21
C ASN A 551 -3.88 -4.19 2.07
N GLU A 552 -3.43 -5.42 2.36
CA GLU A 552 -3.08 -6.41 1.33
C GLU A 552 -4.29 -6.73 0.47
N PHE A 553 -5.40 -7.08 1.11
CA PHE A 553 -6.61 -7.52 0.43
C PHE A 553 -7.20 -6.43 -0.48
N LEU A 554 -7.32 -5.21 0.03
CA LEU A 554 -7.84 -4.07 -0.72
C LEU A 554 -6.84 -3.60 -1.78
N THR A 555 -5.53 -3.61 -1.53
CA THR A 555 -4.53 -3.27 -2.57
C THR A 555 -4.60 -4.25 -3.75
N ARG A 556 -4.70 -5.56 -3.48
CA ARG A 556 -4.85 -6.57 -4.54
C ARG A 556 -6.10 -6.31 -5.38
N ASN A 557 -7.23 -6.05 -4.74
CA ASN A 557 -8.50 -5.90 -5.44
C ASN A 557 -8.69 -4.51 -6.08
N ASN A 558 -8.28 -3.43 -5.43
CA ASN A 558 -8.55 -2.06 -5.90
C ASN A 558 -7.44 -1.49 -6.79
N LEU A 559 -6.17 -1.70 -6.42
CA LEU A 559 -5.03 -1.15 -7.18
C LEU A 559 -4.60 -2.10 -8.30
N LEU A 560 -4.60 -3.40 -8.01
CA LEU A 560 -4.12 -4.41 -8.95
C LEU A 560 -5.25 -5.17 -9.66
N PHE A 561 -6.51 -4.78 -9.40
CA PHE A 561 -7.72 -5.34 -10.01
C PHE A 561 -7.75 -6.87 -10.03
N ALA A 562 -7.28 -7.52 -8.96
CA ALA A 562 -7.12 -8.97 -8.91
C ALA A 562 -8.45 -9.75 -9.03
N TYR A 563 -9.60 -9.08 -8.89
CA TYR A 563 -10.92 -9.64 -9.16
C TYR A 563 -11.31 -9.64 -10.65
N LYS A 564 -10.64 -8.82 -11.48
CA LYS A 564 -10.98 -8.60 -12.88
C LYS A 564 -10.22 -9.56 -13.79
N GLU A 565 -10.94 -10.10 -14.77
CA GLU A 565 -10.36 -10.95 -15.80
C GLU A 565 -9.31 -10.18 -16.62
N GLY A 566 -8.22 -10.86 -17.02
CA GLY A 566 -7.10 -10.23 -17.72
C GLY A 566 -6.03 -9.60 -16.83
N TYR A 567 -6.23 -9.54 -15.51
CA TYR A 567 -5.19 -9.13 -14.54
C TYR A 567 -4.45 -10.35 -13.97
N GLN A 568 -3.13 -10.21 -13.85
CA GLN A 568 -2.24 -11.32 -13.48
C GLN A 568 -2.08 -11.48 -11.96
N THR A 569 -2.38 -10.46 -11.17
CA THR A 569 -2.24 -10.49 -9.71
C THR A 569 -3.07 -11.63 -9.10
N PRO A 570 -2.45 -12.54 -8.33
CA PRO A 570 -3.18 -13.61 -7.65
C PRO A 570 -4.17 -13.07 -6.61
N ASN A 571 -5.36 -13.67 -6.56
CA ASN A 571 -6.42 -13.36 -5.60
C ASN A 571 -6.91 -14.63 -4.92
N TYR A 572 -6.82 -14.70 -3.59
CA TYR A 572 -7.38 -15.80 -2.82
C TYR A 572 -8.47 -15.25 -1.90
N VAL A 573 -9.65 -15.87 -1.96
CA VAL A 573 -10.79 -15.58 -1.08
C VAL A 573 -11.28 -16.90 -0.50
N GLY A 574 -11.45 -16.95 0.82
CA GLY A 574 -12.05 -18.07 1.52
C GLY A 574 -13.53 -18.24 1.19
N LYS A 575 -14.12 -19.40 1.49
CA LYS A 575 -15.58 -19.55 1.42
C LYS A 575 -16.26 -18.83 2.58
N LYS A 576 -15.60 -18.79 3.75
CA LYS A 576 -16.08 -18.15 4.98
C LYS A 576 -15.01 -17.23 5.54
N VAL A 577 -15.26 -15.94 5.49
CA VAL A 577 -14.27 -14.90 5.78
C VAL A 577 -14.66 -14.18 7.07
N ALA A 578 -13.73 -14.11 8.04
CA ALA A 578 -13.84 -13.20 9.18
C ALA A 578 -13.05 -11.91 8.90
N VAL A 579 -13.69 -10.75 9.06
CA VAL A 579 -13.06 -9.44 8.99
C VAL A 579 -13.01 -8.82 10.38
N VAL A 580 -11.81 -8.60 10.91
CA VAL A 580 -11.60 -8.13 12.28
C VAL A 580 -11.52 -6.61 12.30
N GLY A 581 -12.57 -5.95 12.78
CA GLY A 581 -12.66 -4.49 12.83
C GLY A 581 -14.09 -3.98 12.66
N GLY A 582 -14.27 -2.67 12.77
CA GLY A 582 -15.59 -2.03 12.63
C GLY A 582 -15.59 -0.67 11.92
N GLY A 583 -14.45 -0.26 11.35
CA GLY A 583 -14.34 0.99 10.60
C GLY A 583 -14.62 0.81 9.11
N ASN A 584 -14.52 1.90 8.35
CA ASN A 584 -14.74 1.88 6.90
C ASN A 584 -13.86 0.85 6.18
N VAL A 585 -12.59 0.68 6.59
CA VAL A 585 -11.70 -0.35 6.03
C VAL A 585 -12.24 -1.77 6.25
N ALA A 586 -12.88 -2.03 7.40
CA ALA A 586 -13.50 -3.32 7.67
C ALA A 586 -14.74 -3.54 6.79
N MET A 587 -15.59 -2.51 6.64
CA MET A 587 -16.76 -2.59 5.76
C MET A 587 -16.35 -2.78 4.29
N ASP A 588 -15.36 -2.03 3.82
CA ASP A 588 -14.82 -2.11 2.47
C ASP A 588 -14.25 -3.51 2.18
N ALA A 589 -13.46 -4.07 3.11
CA ALA A 589 -12.92 -5.41 3.00
C ALA A 589 -14.02 -6.49 3.04
N ALA A 590 -15.00 -6.38 3.93
CA ALA A 590 -16.10 -7.34 4.05
C ALA A 590 -16.95 -7.37 2.78
N ARG A 591 -17.35 -6.20 2.29
CA ARG A 591 -18.16 -6.05 1.07
C ARG A 591 -17.41 -6.48 -0.19
N THR A 592 -16.09 -6.33 -0.20
CA THR A 592 -15.21 -6.85 -1.27
C THR A 592 -15.14 -8.38 -1.21
N ALA A 593 -14.96 -8.99 -0.04
CA ALA A 593 -14.93 -10.45 0.11
C ALA A 593 -16.28 -11.08 -0.28
N LEU A 594 -17.39 -10.44 0.09
CA LEU A 594 -18.74 -10.87 -0.28
C LEU A 594 -18.94 -10.88 -1.80
N ARG A 595 -18.49 -9.83 -2.49
CA ARG A 595 -18.51 -9.74 -3.97
C ARG A 595 -17.67 -10.80 -4.68
N LEU A 596 -16.72 -11.38 -3.96
CA LEU A 596 -15.89 -12.47 -4.46
C LEU A 596 -16.45 -13.86 -4.10
N GLY A 597 -17.68 -13.92 -3.57
CA GLY A 597 -18.43 -15.14 -3.33
C GLY A 597 -18.32 -15.72 -1.92
N ALA A 598 -17.79 -14.97 -0.95
CA ALA A 598 -17.65 -15.44 0.42
C ALA A 598 -18.90 -15.18 1.27
N GLU A 599 -19.17 -16.07 2.22
CA GLU A 599 -19.92 -15.74 3.44
C GLU A 599 -19.02 -14.91 4.35
N VAL A 600 -19.49 -13.76 4.83
CA VAL A 600 -18.62 -12.78 5.50
C VAL A 600 -19.15 -12.41 6.88
N HIS A 601 -18.25 -12.50 7.86
CA HIS A 601 -18.46 -12.14 9.25
C HIS A 601 -17.61 -10.91 9.62
N ILE A 602 -18.24 -9.84 10.10
CA ILE A 602 -17.58 -8.74 10.81
C ILE A 602 -17.41 -9.16 12.26
N VAL A 603 -16.16 -9.33 12.71
CA VAL A 603 -15.82 -9.61 14.10
C VAL A 603 -15.42 -8.30 14.78
N TYR A 604 -16.30 -7.79 15.65
CA TYR A 604 -16.10 -6.51 16.31
C TYR A 604 -16.27 -6.58 17.82
N ARG A 605 -15.27 -6.08 18.54
CA ARG A 605 -15.20 -6.19 20.01
C ARG A 605 -16.18 -5.30 20.78
N ARG A 606 -16.89 -4.37 20.14
CA ARG A 606 -17.86 -3.46 20.77
C ARG A 606 -19.26 -3.66 20.18
N SER A 607 -20.22 -2.84 20.59
CA SER A 607 -21.58 -2.89 20.03
C SER A 607 -21.69 -2.07 18.75
N GLU A 608 -22.86 -2.16 18.11
CA GLU A 608 -23.16 -1.43 16.87
C GLU A 608 -23.03 0.09 17.04
N ALA A 609 -23.44 0.64 18.19
CA ALA A 609 -23.39 2.08 18.46
C ALA A 609 -21.97 2.63 18.50
N GLU A 610 -20.95 1.78 18.73
CA GLU A 610 -19.55 2.19 18.74
C GLU A 610 -18.84 1.99 17.40
N LEU A 611 -19.52 1.48 16.36
CA LEU A 611 -18.93 1.31 15.03
C LEU A 611 -18.44 2.67 14.51
N PRO A 612 -17.13 2.80 14.19
CA PRO A 612 -16.59 4.03 13.61
C PRO A 612 -16.80 4.13 12.09
N ALA A 613 -17.39 3.11 11.45
CA ALA A 613 -17.72 3.16 10.03
C ALA A 613 -18.86 4.16 9.77
N ARG A 614 -18.86 4.70 8.56
CA ARG A 614 -19.91 5.58 8.06
C ARG A 614 -21.23 4.81 8.03
N VAL A 615 -22.30 5.44 8.52
CA VAL A 615 -23.58 4.75 8.77
C VAL A 615 -24.14 4.13 7.49
N GLU A 616 -24.10 4.87 6.37
CA GLU A 616 -24.53 4.39 5.05
C GLU A 616 -23.82 3.07 4.65
N GLU A 617 -22.52 2.94 4.95
CA GLU A 617 -21.75 1.74 4.57
C GLU A 617 -22.09 0.53 5.45
N VAL A 618 -22.42 0.75 6.72
CA VAL A 618 -22.90 -0.30 7.63
C VAL A 618 -24.27 -0.81 7.17
N HIS A 619 -25.15 0.10 6.75
CA HIS A 619 -26.46 -0.24 6.20
C HIS A 619 -26.31 -1.05 4.91
N HIS A 620 -25.49 -0.60 3.97
CA HIS A 620 -25.24 -1.34 2.72
C HIS A 620 -24.64 -2.72 2.97
N ALA A 621 -23.69 -2.85 3.92
CA ALA A 621 -23.11 -4.14 4.27
C ALA A 621 -24.17 -5.12 4.81
N LYS A 622 -25.08 -4.66 5.69
CA LYS A 622 -26.18 -5.47 6.22
C LYS A 622 -27.16 -5.90 5.12
N GLU A 623 -27.55 -4.96 4.25
CA GLU A 623 -28.45 -5.23 3.12
C GLU A 623 -27.86 -6.22 2.12
N GLU A 624 -26.53 -6.19 1.92
CA GLU A 624 -25.80 -7.15 1.06
C GLU A 624 -25.64 -8.53 1.70
N GLY A 625 -25.91 -8.68 3.00
CA GLY A 625 -25.88 -9.98 3.71
C GLY A 625 -24.64 -10.23 4.58
N VAL A 626 -23.85 -9.19 4.89
CA VAL A 626 -22.72 -9.31 5.83
C VAL A 626 -23.24 -9.60 7.25
N ILE A 627 -22.67 -10.63 7.91
CA ILE A 627 -23.02 -11.04 9.26
C ILE A 627 -22.19 -10.23 10.27
N PHE A 628 -22.81 -9.72 11.33
CA PHE A 628 -22.13 -8.90 12.35
C PHE A 628 -22.01 -9.65 13.68
N ASP A 629 -20.82 -10.18 13.96
CA ASP A 629 -20.42 -10.72 15.25
C ASP A 629 -19.91 -9.60 16.17
N LEU A 630 -20.85 -8.84 16.70
CA LEU A 630 -20.59 -7.79 17.69
C LEU A 630 -20.19 -8.38 19.05
N LEU A 631 -19.61 -7.53 19.90
CA LEU A 631 -19.12 -7.93 21.23
C LEU A 631 -18.27 -9.20 21.19
N THR A 632 -17.42 -9.31 20.17
CA THR A 632 -16.59 -10.49 19.92
C THR A 632 -15.14 -10.06 19.66
N ALA A 633 -14.20 -10.63 20.41
CA ALA A 633 -12.78 -10.33 20.28
C ALA A 633 -11.97 -11.58 19.90
N PRO A 634 -10.93 -11.43 19.07
CA PRO A 634 -10.09 -12.55 18.65
C PRO A 634 -9.14 -13.01 19.76
N VAL A 635 -8.87 -14.32 19.81
CA VAL A 635 -7.96 -14.94 20.79
C VAL A 635 -6.83 -15.70 20.08
N GLU A 636 -7.14 -16.48 19.06
CA GLU A 636 -6.18 -17.36 18.38
C GLU A 636 -6.72 -17.76 16.99
N VAL A 637 -5.83 -17.84 16.00
CA VAL A 637 -6.13 -18.39 14.67
C VAL A 637 -5.74 -19.86 14.65
N LEU A 638 -6.68 -20.73 14.30
CA LEU A 638 -6.49 -22.18 14.28
C LEU A 638 -6.08 -22.62 12.87
N GLY A 639 -4.96 -23.35 12.78
CA GLY A 639 -4.42 -23.87 11.52
C GLY A 639 -4.70 -25.35 11.30
N ASP A 640 -4.74 -25.77 10.04
CA ASP A 640 -4.65 -27.18 9.65
C ASP A 640 -3.20 -27.68 9.57
N GLU A 641 -3.02 -28.94 9.21
CA GLU A 641 -1.71 -29.59 9.04
C GLU A 641 -0.82 -28.93 7.96
N ASN A 642 -1.45 -28.31 6.96
CA ASN A 642 -0.78 -27.59 5.86
C ASN A 642 -0.49 -26.12 6.21
N GLY A 643 -0.91 -25.63 7.37
CA GLY A 643 -0.73 -24.25 7.83
C GLY A 643 -1.75 -23.27 7.27
N TRP A 644 -2.93 -23.73 6.86
CA TRP A 644 -4.05 -22.90 6.43
C TRP A 644 -5.05 -22.67 7.57
N VAL A 645 -5.70 -21.51 7.57
CA VAL A 645 -6.79 -21.21 8.52
C VAL A 645 -7.90 -22.26 8.40
N LYS A 646 -8.28 -22.83 9.55
CA LYS A 646 -9.39 -23.77 9.71
C LYS A 646 -10.47 -23.25 10.67
N GLY A 647 -10.15 -22.24 11.46
CA GLY A 647 -11.11 -21.63 12.37
C GLY A 647 -10.51 -20.46 13.14
N PHE A 648 -11.38 -19.73 13.82
CA PHE A 648 -10.99 -18.53 14.53
C PHE A 648 -11.56 -18.55 15.94
N LYS A 649 -10.69 -18.74 16.93
CA LYS A 649 -11.07 -18.74 18.34
C LYS A 649 -11.30 -17.31 18.79
N CYS A 650 -12.49 -17.06 19.33
CA CYS A 650 -12.93 -15.76 19.82
C CYS A 650 -13.47 -15.87 21.24
N VAL A 651 -13.64 -14.73 21.89
CA VAL A 651 -14.26 -14.58 23.20
C VAL A 651 -15.37 -13.53 23.13
N LYS A 652 -16.43 -13.68 23.91
CA LYS A 652 -17.46 -12.64 24.01
C LYS A 652 -16.97 -11.49 24.88
N CYS A 653 -17.48 -10.30 24.62
CA CYS A 653 -17.16 -9.09 25.37
C CYS A 653 -18.42 -8.48 25.98
N GLU A 654 -18.24 -7.74 27.06
CA GLU A 654 -19.21 -6.76 27.56
C GLU A 654 -18.62 -5.35 27.44
N LEU A 655 -19.50 -4.34 27.50
CA LEU A 655 -19.07 -2.95 27.45
C LEU A 655 -18.78 -2.43 28.86
N GLY A 656 -17.55 -1.99 29.09
CA GLY A 656 -17.13 -1.24 30.28
C GLY A 656 -17.31 0.27 30.13
N GLU A 657 -16.46 1.02 30.83
CA GLU A 657 -16.45 2.48 30.80
C GLU A 657 -15.92 3.06 29.47
N PRO A 658 -16.36 4.26 29.07
CA PRO A 658 -15.81 5.00 27.94
C PRO A 658 -14.29 5.14 27.98
N ASP A 659 -13.63 4.87 26.86
CA ASP A 659 -12.20 5.10 26.66
C ASP A 659 -11.91 6.59 26.32
N ALA A 660 -10.63 6.92 26.10
CA ALA A 660 -10.21 8.27 25.73
C ALA A 660 -10.81 8.78 24.39
N SER A 661 -11.37 7.91 23.56
CA SER A 661 -12.12 8.27 22.36
C SER A 661 -13.62 8.47 22.62
N GLY A 662 -14.08 8.35 23.87
CA GLY A 662 -15.48 8.45 24.27
C GLY A 662 -16.30 7.19 24.03
N ARG A 663 -15.69 6.12 23.49
CA ARG A 663 -16.39 4.86 23.17
C ARG A 663 -16.21 3.86 24.28
N ARG A 664 -17.24 3.09 24.61
CA ARG A 664 -17.18 2.09 25.69
C ARG A 664 -16.10 1.04 25.43
N SER A 665 -15.32 0.74 26.47
CA SER A 665 -14.21 -0.20 26.41
C SER A 665 -14.72 -1.65 26.36
N PRO A 666 -14.16 -2.52 25.52
CA PRO A 666 -14.54 -3.93 25.51
C PRO A 666 -13.86 -4.69 26.64
N VAL A 667 -14.62 -5.46 27.42
CA VAL A 667 -14.11 -6.32 28.51
C VAL A 667 -14.43 -7.78 28.17
N PRO A 668 -13.43 -8.67 28.02
CA PRO A 668 -13.67 -10.08 27.74
C PRO A 668 -14.45 -10.77 28.86
N ILE A 669 -15.48 -11.53 28.50
CA ILE A 669 -16.27 -12.34 29.42
C ILE A 669 -15.52 -13.66 29.64
N LYS A 670 -15.26 -14.01 30.89
CA LYS A 670 -14.57 -15.25 31.26
C LYS A 670 -15.37 -16.49 30.82
N ASP A 671 -14.67 -17.53 30.38
CA ASP A 671 -15.24 -18.84 30.01
C ASP A 671 -16.29 -18.73 28.87
N SER A 672 -16.13 -17.74 27.99
CA SER A 672 -17.02 -17.46 26.84
C SER A 672 -16.36 -17.73 25.48
N GLU A 673 -15.27 -18.48 25.47
CA GLU A 673 -14.53 -18.81 24.27
C GLU A 673 -15.35 -19.72 23.33
N PHE A 674 -15.31 -19.41 22.04
CA PHE A 674 -15.93 -20.21 20.99
C PHE A 674 -15.09 -20.14 19.72
N VAL A 675 -15.37 -21.02 18.76
CA VAL A 675 -14.65 -21.08 17.48
C VAL A 675 -15.62 -20.71 16.36
N LEU A 676 -15.27 -19.68 15.59
CA LEU A 676 -15.90 -19.37 14.31
C LEU A 676 -15.30 -20.28 13.23
N ASP A 677 -16.16 -20.94 12.46
CA ASP A 677 -15.80 -21.77 11.32
C ASP A 677 -15.52 -20.87 10.11
N VAL A 678 -14.26 -20.50 9.93
CA VAL A 678 -13.79 -19.63 8.84
C VAL A 678 -12.49 -20.16 8.24
N ASP A 679 -12.28 -19.93 6.95
CA ASP A 679 -11.10 -20.37 6.20
C ASP A 679 -10.23 -19.19 5.73
N MET A 680 -10.63 -17.95 6.03
CA MET A 680 -9.85 -16.74 5.78
C MET A 680 -10.13 -15.67 6.84
N ILE A 681 -9.10 -14.91 7.21
CA ILE A 681 -9.19 -13.79 8.17
C ILE A 681 -8.58 -12.54 7.56
N ILE A 682 -9.33 -11.44 7.56
CA ILE A 682 -8.87 -10.12 7.11
C ILE A 682 -8.73 -9.18 8.32
N MET A 683 -7.53 -8.71 8.59
CA MET A 683 -7.23 -7.83 9.72
C MET A 683 -7.46 -6.36 9.33
N ALA A 684 -8.51 -5.73 9.89
CA ALA A 684 -8.88 -4.33 9.65
C ALA A 684 -8.81 -3.50 10.97
N LEU A 685 -7.67 -3.56 11.64
CA LEU A 685 -7.47 -3.01 12.99
C LEU A 685 -7.15 -1.50 13.01
N GLY A 686 -6.82 -0.93 11.85
CA GLY A 686 -6.29 0.42 11.69
C GLY A 686 -4.84 0.41 11.23
N THR A 687 -4.28 1.61 11.04
CA THR A 687 -2.97 1.80 10.44
C THR A 687 -2.14 2.86 11.17
N SER A 688 -0.82 2.79 10.99
CA SER A 688 0.16 3.77 11.46
C SER A 688 0.95 4.36 10.30
N PRO A 689 1.64 5.50 10.51
CA PRO A 689 2.58 6.04 9.54
C PRO A 689 3.74 5.09 9.24
N ASN A 690 4.25 5.15 8.01
CA ASN A 690 5.39 4.36 7.57
C ASN A 690 6.69 4.95 8.19
N PRO A 691 7.57 4.14 8.82
CA PRO A 691 8.77 4.64 9.50
C PRO A 691 9.84 5.22 8.57
N LEU A 692 9.73 5.06 7.25
CA LEU A 692 10.76 5.48 6.28
C LEU A 692 11.16 6.96 6.38
N ILE A 693 10.18 7.87 6.31
CA ILE A 693 10.45 9.32 6.36
C ILE A 693 11.08 9.71 7.70
N GLY A 694 10.50 9.23 8.81
CA GLY A 694 11.00 9.51 10.15
C GLY A 694 12.42 8.98 10.40
N SER A 695 12.74 7.79 9.89
CA SER A 695 14.07 7.17 10.08
C SER A 695 15.18 7.78 9.21
N THR A 696 14.82 8.47 8.12
CA THR A 696 15.79 9.00 7.14
C THR A 696 15.89 10.52 7.16
N THR A 697 15.01 11.20 7.90
CA THR A 697 14.98 12.66 8.00
C THR A 697 15.50 13.07 9.37
N ARG A 698 16.73 13.62 9.43
CA ARG A 698 17.30 14.11 10.68
C ARG A 698 16.48 15.28 11.24
N ASN A 699 16.42 15.38 12.59
CA ASN A 699 15.75 16.44 13.34
C ASN A 699 14.23 16.55 13.07
N LEU A 700 13.57 15.46 12.71
CA LEU A 700 12.12 15.38 12.56
C LEU A 700 11.50 14.65 13.75
N ASP A 701 10.71 15.37 14.55
CA ASP A 701 10.08 14.82 15.76
C ASP A 701 8.89 13.92 15.41
N LEU A 702 8.82 12.79 16.11
CA LEU A 702 7.73 11.81 15.97
C LEU A 702 7.06 11.58 17.33
N ASN A 703 5.75 11.38 17.31
CA ASN A 703 5.03 10.96 18.52
C ASN A 703 5.20 9.46 18.80
N LYS A 704 4.66 8.97 19.92
CA LYS A 704 4.74 7.54 20.32
C LYS A 704 4.10 6.57 19.32
N LYS A 705 3.22 7.05 18.44
CA LYS A 705 2.55 6.26 17.39
C LYS A 705 3.29 6.31 16.06
N GLY A 706 4.42 7.02 15.99
CA GLY A 706 5.21 7.21 14.76
C GLY A 706 4.69 8.30 13.82
N CYS A 707 3.70 9.09 14.22
CA CYS A 707 3.24 10.24 13.43
C CYS A 707 4.20 11.42 13.55
N ILE A 708 4.33 12.18 12.45
CA ILE A 708 5.11 13.41 12.42
C ILE A 708 4.45 14.43 13.35
N VAL A 709 5.25 15.03 14.23
CA VAL A 709 4.78 16.13 15.07
C VAL A 709 4.77 17.40 14.22
N ALA A 710 3.59 17.98 14.05
CA ALA A 710 3.40 19.24 13.36
C ALA A 710 2.36 20.11 14.11
N ASP A 711 2.46 21.43 13.96
CA ASP A 711 1.47 22.37 14.48
C ASP A 711 0.17 22.39 13.64
N GLU A 712 -0.78 23.27 13.99
CA GLU A 712 -2.07 23.36 13.31
C GLU A 712 -2.00 23.74 11.82
N VAL A 713 -0.92 24.40 11.40
CA VAL A 713 -0.68 24.82 10.01
C VAL A 713 0.28 23.88 9.29
N GLY A 714 0.76 22.84 9.96
CA GLY A 714 1.59 21.78 9.39
C GLY A 714 3.09 22.00 9.56
N THR A 715 3.55 23.00 10.30
CA THR A 715 4.99 23.23 10.55
C THR A 715 5.57 22.12 11.41
N THR A 716 6.67 21.51 10.97
CA THR A 716 7.36 20.45 11.74
C THR A 716 8.52 21.00 12.57
N SER A 717 9.16 20.14 13.36
CA SER A 717 10.39 20.46 14.10
C SER A 717 11.57 20.84 13.20
N ARG A 718 11.48 20.58 11.88
CA ARG A 718 12.55 20.84 10.92
C ARG A 718 12.15 21.96 9.94
N PRO A 719 12.91 23.08 9.89
CA PRO A 719 12.65 24.18 8.96
C PRO A 719 12.60 23.73 7.50
N GLY A 720 11.65 24.28 6.75
CA GLY A 720 11.39 23.93 5.35
C GLY A 720 10.65 22.60 5.15
N ILE A 721 10.29 21.89 6.22
CA ILE A 721 9.47 20.67 6.16
C ILE A 721 8.14 20.91 6.85
N PHE A 722 7.07 20.63 6.10
CA PHE A 722 5.69 20.68 6.53
C PHE A 722 5.07 19.28 6.45
N ALA A 723 4.04 18.98 7.24
CA ALA A 723 3.35 17.71 7.20
C ALA A 723 1.85 17.86 7.48
N GLY A 724 1.03 17.01 6.87
CA GLY A 724 -0.42 17.07 7.02
C GLY A 724 -1.13 15.76 6.71
N GLY A 725 -2.43 15.74 7.03
CA GLY A 725 -3.29 14.56 6.92
C GLY A 725 -2.85 13.43 7.84
N ASP A 726 -3.10 12.19 7.40
CA ASP A 726 -2.92 11.00 8.23
C ASP A 726 -1.46 10.76 8.66
N ALA A 727 -0.48 11.40 8.03
CA ALA A 727 0.92 11.38 8.47
C ALA A 727 1.12 12.05 9.85
N VAL A 728 0.25 12.99 10.21
CA VAL A 728 0.26 13.74 11.48
C VAL A 728 -0.83 13.21 12.43
N SER A 729 -2.06 13.07 11.96
CA SER A 729 -3.21 12.67 12.80
C SER A 729 -3.29 11.17 13.08
N GLY A 730 -2.61 10.34 12.28
CA GLY A 730 -3.00 8.94 12.10
C GLY A 730 -4.29 8.83 11.27
N ALA A 731 -4.79 7.60 11.09
CA ALA A 731 -5.96 7.32 10.25
C ALA A 731 -7.17 8.21 10.62
N ALA A 732 -7.61 9.03 9.67
CA ALA A 732 -8.70 10.01 9.85
C ALA A 732 -9.70 9.95 8.68
N THR A 733 -10.10 11.09 8.13
CA THR A 733 -11.03 11.18 6.99
C THR A 733 -10.40 11.95 5.84
N VAL A 734 -10.84 11.67 4.61
CA VAL A 734 -10.35 12.33 3.39
C VAL A 734 -10.39 13.85 3.50
N ILE A 735 -11.50 14.40 4.01
CA ILE A 735 -11.70 15.85 4.13
C ILE A 735 -10.82 16.51 5.18
N LEU A 736 -10.49 15.80 6.28
CA LEU A 736 -9.52 16.31 7.27
C LEU A 736 -8.11 16.37 6.67
N ALA A 737 -7.75 15.37 5.86
CA ALA A 737 -6.49 15.37 5.13
C ALA A 737 -6.41 16.53 4.12
N MET A 738 -7.50 16.81 3.39
CA MET A 738 -7.58 17.98 2.51
C MET A 738 -7.44 19.29 3.28
N GLY A 739 -8.14 19.44 4.41
CA GLY A 739 -8.04 20.62 5.27
C GLY A 739 -6.61 20.87 5.77
N ALA A 740 -5.88 19.81 6.13
CA ALA A 740 -4.47 19.93 6.50
C ALA A 740 -3.58 20.37 5.32
N GLY A 741 -3.83 19.86 4.11
CA GLY A 741 -3.15 20.29 2.89
C GLY A 741 -3.36 21.77 2.57
N LYS A 742 -4.62 22.26 2.66
CA LYS A 742 -5.00 23.67 2.45
C LYS A 742 -4.30 24.61 3.44
N LYS A 743 -4.25 24.24 4.72
CA LYS A 743 -3.53 25.01 5.75
C LYS A 743 -2.02 25.03 5.52
N SER A 744 -1.45 23.87 5.15
CA SER A 744 -0.01 23.74 4.91
C SER A 744 0.46 24.51 3.68
N ALA A 745 -0.35 24.58 2.61
CA ALA A 745 -0.03 25.39 1.44
C ALA A 745 0.17 26.88 1.79
N LYS A 746 -0.70 27.45 2.63
CA LYS A 746 -0.56 28.82 3.12
C LYS A 746 0.70 29.01 3.97
N ALA A 747 0.97 28.08 4.88
CA ALA A 747 2.18 28.14 5.72
C ALA A 747 3.48 28.02 4.91
N ILE A 748 3.49 27.18 3.86
CA ILE A 748 4.61 27.07 2.93
C ILE A 748 4.83 28.38 2.18
N ASP A 749 3.76 29.03 1.71
CA ASP A 749 3.84 30.32 1.03
C ASP A 749 4.41 31.42 1.94
N GLU A 750 3.92 31.52 3.18
CA GLU A 750 4.45 32.45 4.19
C GLU A 750 5.93 32.17 4.51
N TYR A 751 6.30 30.90 4.63
CA TYR A 751 7.68 30.48 4.89
C TYR A 751 8.61 30.86 3.75
N ILE A 752 8.28 30.54 2.50
CA ILE A 752 9.15 30.86 1.35
C ILE A 752 9.27 32.37 1.20
N LYS A 753 8.18 33.13 1.34
CA LYS A 753 8.22 34.61 1.33
C LYS A 753 9.05 35.21 2.47
N SER A 754 9.27 34.49 3.56
CA SER A 754 10.14 34.97 4.65
C SER A 754 11.64 34.73 4.39
N LEU A 755 11.98 33.90 3.40
CA LEU A 755 13.36 33.62 3.01
C LEU A 755 13.94 34.66 2.02
N HIS A 756 13.07 35.46 1.39
CA HIS A 756 13.38 36.44 0.35
C HIS A 756 12.80 37.81 0.71
#